data_AF-A0A2D6DZ35-F1
#
_entry.id   AF-A0A2D6DZ35-F1
#
_cell.length_a   1.000
_cell.length_b   1.000
_cell.length_c   1.000
_cell.angle_alpha   90.00
_cell.angle_beta   90.00
_cell.angle_gamma   90.00
#
_symmetry.space_group_name_H-M   'P 1'
#
loop_
_entity.id
_entity.type
_entity.pdbx_description
1 polymer ?
#
loop_
_entity_poly.entity_id
_entity_poly.type
_entity_poly.pdbx_seq_one_letter_code
_entity_poly.pdbx_strand_id
1 'polypeptide(L)'
;MDKEGSTAPRGSATERKAPESGPPPLPDEAAVLATSDGVVSFGPVVGGKQTVTVTDEYTGQSVDHPVPKDRTLVVVEGEPIRQGDQITEGPSIGETATPYKSEGGSIKRFFKRFFGWLLILVALVGGWVLQHYGFAAIREMRQLERIPHVDAIAVVEGEVAMNGIASDEGEMVPGHYTDRRSYYLYWKKEEYVEDDDDGHWVTRASGTEYAKSFMMIDSTGEVSVSLESLITNGHHPELGLDYRRRSGDFRYSEYRLDPGDEVFVFAKAVATEGTPEDSQTPPYQIEFDDEGASFTPIFSQNSSEQAQRSEQGAAGVMATILSLAAFALASVFLCVFLRVHRLLVFLTLLSILNVVTLFMIGMKMLSSDLNDGGDRLARHAVSATAAVEQQLNLEAGDFDWDGALADFQGQEDQWTRERLIGIRHDYTAAIERNNAILNRFPERYLAPLWGIQREASILEEGEPPPPDSEIRPSPVPEILTLLGGIIALGGAIWGGLTGFRRVKIKRYIENVPTSLSTGLVYGPAEVKGRVALYQGEGHTVTGPLSGAKCCHVRYKVTETRGSGDDRKTVTIEHWTDQVPFLCRDAEGYIRVVPEGAEVQARLAVRRTSGNRTYYEYHLMEDEELYILGSAVVEPIEGETLEVADGNNDGFPFVISDRNEHETMLAISRGGLVRMGLGFIGIVMLVTLFFTSTGSYSPSDFLLAALTAPACLVLSTFILMFNDLVFLRNRVKRAHANIEVALKKRMDLIPNLESIAKTYLEHERQLHRDIASLRGILKERDFSPEQIDTAIRADCAVTERLLALRENHPDLKGNTVMGDLMDRLIRVENEIALMREGYNDSVELYRSGAQRFPEVLLAKTFAFKDADLLRAELEVRQVPQVSMAT
;
A
#
# COMPACT_ATOMS: atom_id res chain seq x y z
N MET A 1 4.75 40.15 49.18
CA MET A 1 5.01 39.91 50.61
C MET A 1 5.89 38.68 50.64
N ASP A 2 7.20 38.88 50.54
CA ASP A 2 8.11 39.00 51.71
C ASP A 2 8.20 37.65 52.44
N LYS A 3 9.35 37.06 52.75
CA LYS A 3 10.74 37.49 52.74
C LYS A 3 11.60 36.28 53.16
N GLU A 4 12.85 36.27 52.71
CA GLU A 4 14.10 35.95 53.44
C GLU A 4 14.21 34.70 54.33
N GLY A 5 15.38 34.03 54.26
CA GLY A 5 15.91 33.35 55.44
C GLY A 5 16.97 32.28 55.22
N SER A 6 18.16 32.66 54.74
CA SER A 6 19.41 31.90 54.93
C SER A 6 19.79 31.87 56.43
N THR A 7 20.34 30.75 56.92
CA THR A 7 21.56 30.75 57.77
C THR A 7 22.01 29.31 58.14
N ALA A 8 23.30 29.04 57.89
CA ALA A 8 24.06 27.91 58.43
C ALA A 8 24.37 28.11 59.95
N PRO A 9 25.01 27.14 60.64
CA PRO A 9 26.49 27.17 60.70
C PRO A 9 27.22 25.81 60.86
N ARG A 10 28.54 25.91 60.70
CA ARG A 10 29.64 24.93 60.76
C ARG A 10 30.11 24.58 62.19
N GLY A 11 30.83 23.45 62.27
CA GLY A 11 31.99 23.19 63.17
C GLY A 11 31.72 22.12 64.24
N SER A 12 32.62 21.21 64.62
CA SER A 12 34.01 20.94 64.24
C SER A 12 34.47 19.67 64.98
N ALA A 13 35.14 18.78 64.24
CA ALA A 13 36.37 18.04 64.56
C ALA A 13 36.56 17.31 65.93
N THR A 14 36.96 16.04 65.85
CA THR A 14 38.15 15.55 66.60
C THR A 14 38.76 14.32 65.92
N GLU A 15 40.06 14.43 65.67
CA GLU A 15 40.98 13.41 65.13
C GLU A 15 41.07 12.16 66.03
N ARG A 16 41.43 11.02 65.42
CA ARG A 16 42.51 10.15 65.92
C ARG A 16 43.10 9.27 64.81
N LYS A 17 44.43 9.20 64.81
CA LYS A 17 45.36 8.55 63.88
C LYS A 17 45.50 7.02 64.15
N ALA A 18 45.52 6.25 63.06
CA ALA A 18 46.26 5.03 62.63
C ALA A 18 46.91 4.08 63.69
N PRO A 19 46.99 2.73 63.47
CA PRO A 19 47.86 2.18 62.41
C PRO A 19 47.42 0.87 61.67
N GLU A 20 47.98 0.74 60.46
CA GLU A 20 48.46 -0.47 59.73
C GLU A 20 47.62 -1.76 59.63
N SER A 21 47.24 -2.13 58.40
CA SER A 21 47.79 -3.30 57.66
C SER A 21 47.06 -3.57 56.33
N GLY A 22 47.83 -3.60 55.22
CA GLY A 22 47.45 -4.23 53.94
C GLY A 22 46.88 -3.30 52.85
N PRO A 23 47.46 -3.25 51.63
CA PRO A 23 46.76 -2.70 50.47
C PRO A 23 45.60 -3.61 50.05
N PRO A 24 44.42 -3.07 49.70
CA PRO A 24 43.38 -3.85 49.01
C PRO A 24 43.85 -4.24 47.59
N PRO A 25 43.37 -5.36 47.03
CA PRO A 25 43.77 -5.78 45.69
C PRO A 25 43.27 -4.79 44.63
N LEU A 26 44.08 -4.57 43.59
CA LEU A 26 43.70 -3.82 42.39
C LEU A 26 42.51 -4.52 41.68
N PRO A 27 41.52 -3.78 41.14
CA PRO A 27 40.41 -4.35 40.39
C PRO A 27 40.86 -4.93 39.03
N ASP A 28 40.15 -5.99 38.59
CA ASP A 28 40.45 -6.86 37.45
C ASP A 28 40.32 -6.22 36.03
N GLU A 29 40.08 -4.91 35.94
CA GLU A 29 39.68 -4.22 34.70
C GLU A 29 40.74 -3.23 34.15
N ALA A 30 42.00 -3.64 34.02
CA ALA A 30 42.98 -2.85 33.26
C ALA A 30 43.05 -3.28 31.79
N ALA A 31 42.64 -2.39 30.89
CA ALA A 31 42.91 -2.44 29.45
C ALA A 31 44.41 -2.15 29.17
N VAL A 32 44.96 -2.70 28.09
CA VAL A 32 46.32 -2.35 27.63
C VAL A 32 46.25 -1.01 26.92
N LEU A 33 46.95 0.00 27.43
CA LEU A 33 47.08 1.35 26.86
C LEU A 33 48.29 1.39 25.91
N ALA A 34 48.10 1.92 24.69
CA ALA A 34 49.18 2.29 23.78
C ALA A 34 49.00 3.76 23.37
N THR A 35 50.08 4.55 23.42
CA THR A 35 50.13 5.99 23.10
C THR A 35 50.51 6.23 21.63
N SER A 36 50.23 7.44 21.13
CA SER A 36 49.95 7.82 19.73
C SER A 36 51.07 7.80 18.69
N ASP A 37 52.32 7.49 19.02
CA ASP A 37 53.44 7.77 18.09
C ASP A 37 53.99 6.51 17.39
N GLY A 38 53.20 5.42 17.37
CA GLY A 38 53.58 4.17 16.72
C GLY A 38 52.49 3.60 15.82
N VAL A 39 52.90 3.02 14.68
CA VAL A 39 51.99 2.28 13.80
C VAL A 39 51.62 0.96 14.48
N VAL A 40 50.32 0.78 14.70
CA VAL A 40 49.76 -0.44 15.27
C VAL A 40 49.31 -1.36 14.14
N SER A 41 49.88 -2.56 14.07
CA SER A 41 49.51 -3.57 13.07
C SER A 41 49.04 -4.87 13.74
N PHE A 42 48.02 -5.50 13.15
CA PHE A 42 47.44 -6.74 13.66
C PHE A 42 48.06 -7.94 12.95
N GLY A 43 48.68 -8.83 13.73
CA GLY A 43 49.21 -10.10 13.24
C GLY A 43 48.11 -11.15 12.99
N PRO A 44 48.40 -12.21 12.22
CA PRO A 44 47.46 -13.29 11.97
C PRO A 44 47.12 -14.06 13.26
N VAL A 45 45.87 -14.49 13.40
CA VAL A 45 45.40 -15.25 14.58
C VAL A 45 45.89 -16.69 14.48
N VAL A 46 46.84 -17.07 15.34
CA VAL A 46 47.36 -18.44 15.42
C VAL A 46 46.97 -19.06 16.78
N GLY A 47 46.26 -20.19 16.76
CA GLY A 47 45.81 -20.86 17.99
C GLY A 47 44.77 -20.09 18.81
N GLY A 48 44.08 -19.11 18.21
CA GLY A 48 43.02 -18.33 18.86
C GLY A 48 43.52 -17.18 19.77
N LYS A 49 44.81 -16.83 19.73
CA LYS A 49 45.36 -15.62 20.37
C LYS A 49 45.73 -14.62 19.27
N GLN A 50 45.31 -13.37 19.44
CA GLN A 50 45.65 -12.28 18.52
C GLN A 50 46.84 -11.51 19.10
N THR A 51 47.86 -11.24 18.30
CA THR A 51 49.00 -10.41 18.70
C THR A 51 48.93 -9.07 17.99
N VAL A 52 49.23 -8.01 18.73
CA VAL A 52 49.33 -6.65 18.22
C VAL A 52 50.77 -6.22 18.32
N THR A 53 51.33 -5.79 17.18
CA THR A 53 52.70 -5.28 17.10
C THR A 53 52.63 -3.76 17.04
N VAL A 54 53.26 -3.11 18.03
CA VAL A 54 53.42 -1.65 18.05
C VAL A 54 54.83 -1.34 17.59
N THR A 55 54.96 -0.54 16.53
CA THR A 55 56.26 -0.12 15.98
C THR A 55 56.42 1.37 16.20
N ASP A 56 57.49 1.75 16.90
CA ASP A 56 57.84 3.17 17.09
C ASP A 56 58.36 3.75 15.76
N GLU A 57 57.70 4.81 15.26
CA GLU A 57 58.00 5.36 13.92
C GLU A 57 59.37 6.03 13.83
N TYR A 58 59.96 6.48 14.93
CA TYR A 58 61.22 7.22 14.94
C TYR A 58 62.44 6.32 15.15
N THR A 59 62.29 5.22 15.89
CA THR A 59 63.37 4.29 16.22
C THR A 59 63.30 2.97 15.46
N GLY A 60 62.13 2.63 14.88
CA GLY A 60 61.90 1.41 14.11
C GLY A 60 61.89 0.11 14.95
N GLN A 61 61.95 0.22 16.28
CA GLN A 61 61.81 -0.94 17.16
C GLN A 61 60.34 -1.37 17.28
N SER A 62 60.11 -2.67 17.18
CA SER A 62 58.79 -3.29 17.30
C SER A 62 58.71 -4.15 18.56
N VAL A 63 57.56 -4.08 19.24
CA VAL A 63 57.25 -4.89 20.42
C VAL A 63 55.89 -5.57 20.23
N ASP A 64 55.86 -6.89 20.41
CA ASP A 64 54.65 -7.70 20.27
C ASP A 64 53.92 -7.87 21.62
N HIS A 65 52.63 -7.58 21.61
CA HIS A 65 51.75 -7.76 22.77
C HIS A 65 50.64 -8.79 22.48
N PRO A 66 50.49 -9.83 23.31
CA PRO A 66 49.39 -10.79 23.18
C PRO A 66 48.08 -10.21 23.72
N VAL A 67 47.01 -10.29 22.94
CA VAL A 67 45.66 -9.83 23.32
C VAL A 67 44.82 -11.03 23.78
N PRO A 68 44.33 -11.04 25.04
CA PRO A 68 43.38 -12.06 25.52
C PRO A 68 42.04 -11.98 24.78
N LYS A 69 41.36 -13.12 24.58
CA LYS A 69 40.12 -13.23 23.79
C LYS A 69 38.94 -12.36 24.25
N ASP A 70 38.99 -11.85 25.48
CA ASP A 70 37.81 -11.32 26.17
C ASP A 70 37.95 -9.82 26.54
N ARG A 71 38.93 -9.10 25.94
CA ARG A 71 39.22 -7.70 26.27
C ARG A 71 39.24 -6.78 25.05
N THR A 72 38.77 -5.55 25.23
CA THR A 72 38.74 -4.49 24.21
C THR A 72 39.98 -3.59 24.33
N LEU A 73 40.66 -3.32 23.20
CA LEU A 73 41.74 -2.34 23.13
C LEU A 73 41.16 -0.93 22.93
N VAL A 74 41.63 0.04 23.72
CA VAL A 74 41.27 1.47 23.57
C VAL A 74 42.57 2.24 23.35
N VAL A 75 42.70 2.89 22.20
CA VAL A 75 43.78 3.83 21.88
C VAL A 75 43.26 5.23 22.16
N VAL A 76 43.97 6.01 22.96
CA VAL A 76 43.58 7.38 23.33
C VAL A 76 44.65 8.34 22.82
N GLU A 77 44.27 9.35 22.03
CA GLU A 77 45.17 10.46 21.67
C GLU A 77 45.31 11.43 22.85
N GLY A 78 46.54 11.69 23.28
CA GLY A 78 46.83 12.64 24.37
C GLY A 78 48.30 12.64 24.80
N GLU A 79 48.70 13.67 25.55
CA GLU A 79 50.06 13.83 26.10
C GLU A 79 50.46 12.68 27.05
N PRO A 80 51.76 12.33 27.14
CA PRO A 80 52.21 11.21 27.94
C PRO A 80 51.96 11.43 29.45
N ILE A 81 51.17 10.54 30.05
CA ILE A 81 50.88 10.51 31.49
C ILE A 81 52.19 10.29 32.26
N ARG A 82 52.51 11.18 33.22
CA ARG A 82 53.70 11.02 34.07
C ARG A 82 53.35 10.30 35.36
N GLN A 83 54.33 9.57 35.90
CA GLN A 83 54.18 8.79 37.12
C GLN A 83 53.95 9.73 38.32
N GLY A 84 52.69 9.86 38.75
CA GLY A 84 52.28 10.72 39.86
C GLY A 84 50.98 11.50 39.68
N ASP A 85 50.38 11.48 38.49
CA ASP A 85 49.12 12.20 38.24
C ASP A 85 47.93 11.55 38.96
N GLN A 86 47.23 12.33 39.79
CA GLN A 86 45.99 11.90 40.43
C GLN A 86 44.83 12.04 39.45
N ILE A 87 44.21 10.90 39.11
CA ILE A 87 42.96 10.85 38.35
C ILE A 87 41.82 11.22 39.32
N THR A 88 41.25 12.40 39.18
CA THR A 88 40.01 12.78 39.89
C THR A 88 38.79 12.18 39.19
N GLU A 89 38.00 11.39 39.94
CA GLU A 89 36.74 10.81 39.48
C GLU A 89 35.69 11.89 39.15
N GLY A 90 35.11 11.82 37.95
CA GLY A 90 33.81 12.42 37.65
C GLY A 90 32.67 11.61 38.29
N PRO A 91 31.46 12.18 38.45
CA PRO A 91 30.40 11.56 39.22
C PRO A 91 29.97 10.20 38.65
N SER A 92 29.82 9.23 39.55
CA SER A 92 29.46 7.84 39.29
C SER A 92 28.18 7.70 38.45
N ILE A 93 28.29 7.08 37.28
CA ILE A 93 27.18 6.69 36.41
C ILE A 93 26.47 5.48 37.03
N GLY A 94 25.29 5.69 37.59
CA GLY A 94 24.31 4.64 37.85
C GLY A 94 23.46 4.38 36.60
N GLU A 95 23.32 3.10 36.24
CA GLU A 95 22.58 2.54 35.09
C GLU A 95 23.14 2.85 33.69
N THR A 96 23.62 1.78 33.04
CA THR A 96 24.29 1.78 31.73
C THR A 96 23.39 2.30 30.60
N ALA A 97 23.58 3.55 30.17
CA ALA A 97 23.17 4.01 28.86
C ALA A 97 24.11 3.36 27.82
N THR A 98 23.57 2.52 26.93
CA THR A 98 24.35 1.94 25.83
C THR A 98 24.06 2.71 24.54
N PRO A 99 25.08 3.18 23.80
CA PRO A 99 24.87 3.75 22.48
C PRO A 99 24.23 2.69 21.58
N TYR A 100 23.16 3.06 20.85
CA TYR A 100 22.43 2.10 20.03
C TYR A 100 23.23 1.75 18.75
N LYS A 101 24.18 0.81 18.85
CA LYS A 101 24.82 0.22 17.67
C LYS A 101 23.84 -0.71 16.96
N SER A 102 23.46 -0.37 15.73
CA SER A 102 22.54 -1.16 14.89
C SER A 102 23.15 -2.46 14.34
N GLU A 103 24.06 -3.12 15.06
CA GLU A 103 24.61 -4.41 14.63
C GLU A 103 23.67 -5.55 14.99
N GLY A 104 22.65 -5.73 14.16
CA GLY A 104 21.85 -6.94 14.15
C GLY A 104 22.73 -8.14 13.77
N GLY A 105 23.10 -8.95 14.77
CA GLY A 105 23.79 -10.22 14.60
C GLY A 105 23.16 -11.08 13.51
N SER A 106 23.99 -11.89 12.82
CA SER A 106 23.62 -12.71 11.64
C SER A 106 22.26 -13.41 11.78
N ILE A 107 21.96 -13.91 12.99
CA ILE A 107 20.72 -14.60 13.34
C ILE A 107 19.47 -13.69 13.25
N LYS A 108 19.52 -12.44 13.75
CA LYS A 108 18.38 -11.50 13.64
C LYS A 108 18.10 -11.12 12.19
N ARG A 109 19.16 -10.98 11.37
CA ARG A 109 19.03 -10.75 9.92
C ARG A 109 18.42 -11.97 9.21
N PHE A 110 18.82 -13.18 9.60
CA PHE A 110 18.21 -14.42 9.11
C PHE A 110 16.72 -14.49 9.44
N PHE A 111 16.32 -14.33 10.71
CA PHE A 111 14.91 -14.36 11.11
C PHE A 111 14.07 -13.29 10.43
N LYS A 112 14.60 -12.07 10.28
CA LYS A 112 13.92 -11.01 9.53
C LYS A 112 13.70 -11.38 8.06
N ARG A 113 14.69 -12.05 7.44
CA ARG A 113 14.57 -12.52 6.05
C ARG A 113 13.57 -13.67 5.92
N PHE A 114 13.64 -14.64 6.84
CA PHE A 114 12.73 -15.77 6.89
C PHE A 114 11.27 -15.31 7.08
N PHE A 115 11.01 -14.45 8.07
CA PHE A 115 9.67 -13.95 8.35
C PHE A 115 9.12 -13.06 7.21
N GLY A 116 10.00 -12.33 6.51
CA GLY A 116 9.63 -11.59 5.31
C GLY A 116 9.11 -12.49 4.19
N TRP A 117 9.80 -13.59 3.89
CA TRP A 117 9.34 -14.59 2.92
C TRP A 117 8.08 -15.31 3.39
N LEU A 118 7.98 -15.63 4.69
CA LEU A 118 6.80 -16.26 5.27
C LEU A 118 5.56 -15.39 5.09
N LEU A 119 5.64 -14.08 5.36
CA LEU A 119 4.51 -13.16 5.16
C LEU A 119 4.05 -13.08 3.70
N ILE A 120 4.99 -13.08 2.75
CA ILE A 120 4.67 -13.12 1.32
C ILE A 120 3.95 -14.42 0.98
N LEU A 121 4.48 -15.57 1.45
CA LEU A 121 3.89 -16.87 1.22
C LEU A 121 2.49 -16.99 1.81
N VAL A 122 2.29 -16.56 3.06
CA VAL A 122 0.99 -16.57 3.74
C VAL A 122 -0.03 -15.72 2.98
N ALA A 123 0.37 -14.54 2.51
CA ALA A 123 -0.53 -13.68 1.74
C ALA A 123 -0.88 -14.29 0.36
N LEU A 124 0.08 -14.94 -0.33
CA LEU A 124 -0.18 -15.62 -1.60
C LEU A 124 -1.07 -16.87 -1.43
N VAL A 125 -0.76 -17.73 -0.46
CA VAL A 125 -1.54 -18.94 -0.18
C VAL A 125 -2.91 -18.58 0.34
N GLY A 126 -3.01 -17.64 1.28
CA GLY A 126 -4.29 -17.15 1.80
C GLY A 126 -5.15 -16.54 0.69
N GLY A 127 -4.56 -15.74 -0.20
CA GLY A 127 -5.24 -15.23 -1.38
C GLY A 127 -5.76 -16.35 -2.29
N TRP A 128 -4.93 -17.35 -2.59
CA TRP A 128 -5.32 -18.50 -3.40
C TRP A 128 -6.45 -19.34 -2.78
N VAL A 129 -6.41 -19.59 -1.46
CA VAL A 129 -7.47 -20.34 -0.73
C VAL A 129 -8.78 -19.57 -0.77
N LEU A 130 -8.76 -18.28 -0.42
CA LEU A 130 -9.95 -17.42 -0.49
C LEU A 130 -10.52 -17.37 -1.90
N GLN A 131 -9.65 -17.34 -2.90
CA GLN A 131 -10.07 -17.34 -4.28
C GLN A 131 -10.75 -18.65 -4.70
N HIS A 132 -10.24 -19.79 -4.23
CA HIS A 132 -10.84 -21.10 -4.51
C HIS A 132 -12.22 -21.22 -3.84
N TYR A 133 -12.32 -20.79 -2.59
CA TYR A 133 -13.60 -20.71 -1.87
C TYR A 133 -14.58 -19.79 -2.61
N GLY A 134 -14.13 -18.60 -3.02
CA GLY A 134 -14.97 -17.66 -3.74
C GLY A 134 -15.50 -18.22 -5.06
N PHE A 135 -14.63 -18.92 -5.80
CA PHE A 135 -15.02 -19.62 -7.03
C PHE A 135 -16.04 -20.73 -6.79
N ALA A 136 -15.86 -21.54 -5.74
CA ALA A 136 -16.80 -22.61 -5.40
C ALA A 136 -18.21 -22.05 -5.08
N ALA A 137 -18.29 -21.03 -4.23
CA ALA A 137 -19.56 -20.41 -3.86
C ALA A 137 -20.29 -19.77 -5.07
N ILE A 138 -19.56 -19.12 -6.00
CA ILE A 138 -20.17 -18.58 -7.23
C ILE A 138 -20.63 -19.71 -8.15
N ARG A 139 -19.88 -20.81 -8.24
CA ARG A 139 -20.24 -21.97 -9.06
C ARG A 139 -21.53 -22.61 -8.57
N GLU A 140 -21.67 -22.82 -7.27
CA GLU A 140 -22.89 -23.35 -6.63
C GLU A 140 -24.09 -22.44 -6.89
N MET A 141 -23.92 -21.12 -6.70
CA MET A 141 -24.96 -20.13 -7.01
C MET A 141 -25.42 -20.20 -8.48
N ARG A 142 -24.48 -20.40 -9.39
CA ARG A 142 -24.75 -20.50 -10.84
C ARG A 142 -25.37 -21.83 -11.24
N GLN A 143 -25.14 -22.90 -10.48
CA GLN A 143 -25.84 -24.17 -10.68
C GLN A 143 -27.34 -24.00 -10.44
N LEU A 144 -27.71 -23.35 -9.33
CA LEU A 144 -29.11 -23.00 -9.02
C LEU A 144 -29.72 -22.10 -10.11
N GLU A 145 -28.96 -21.13 -10.61
CA GLU A 145 -29.41 -20.24 -11.70
C GLU A 145 -29.68 -20.98 -13.03
N ARG A 146 -29.13 -22.18 -13.26
CA ARG A 146 -29.35 -22.91 -14.52
C ARG A 146 -30.63 -23.73 -14.51
N ILE A 147 -31.08 -24.19 -13.35
CA ILE A 147 -32.22 -25.10 -13.27
C ILE A 147 -33.50 -24.27 -13.26
N PRO A 148 -34.42 -24.46 -14.23
CA PRO A 148 -35.72 -23.82 -14.17
C PRO A 148 -36.51 -24.34 -12.97
N HIS A 149 -37.49 -23.56 -12.53
CA HIS A 149 -38.41 -24.01 -11.51
C HIS A 149 -39.28 -25.14 -12.08
N VAL A 150 -39.38 -26.25 -11.36
CA VAL A 150 -40.13 -27.44 -11.77
C VAL A 150 -41.37 -27.57 -10.90
N ASP A 151 -42.54 -27.54 -11.53
CA ASP A 151 -43.82 -27.84 -10.89
C ASP A 151 -43.91 -29.35 -10.55
N ALA A 152 -44.55 -29.71 -9.44
CA ALA A 152 -44.72 -31.09 -8.98
C ALA A 152 -45.30 -31.99 -10.08
N ILE A 153 -46.29 -31.50 -10.84
CA ILE A 153 -46.88 -32.26 -11.95
C ILE A 153 -45.91 -32.50 -13.11
N ALA A 154 -44.88 -31.67 -13.27
CA ALA A 154 -43.90 -31.73 -14.35
C ALA A 154 -42.62 -32.50 -13.99
N VAL A 155 -42.49 -32.98 -12.75
CA VAL A 155 -41.30 -33.71 -12.29
C VAL A 155 -41.03 -34.95 -13.16
N VAL A 156 -39.79 -35.03 -13.63
CA VAL A 156 -39.19 -36.15 -14.37
C VAL A 156 -37.87 -36.55 -13.71
N GLU A 157 -37.31 -37.70 -14.07
CA GLU A 157 -36.04 -38.17 -13.52
C GLU A 157 -34.90 -37.17 -13.80
N GLY A 158 -34.20 -36.70 -12.77
CA GLY A 158 -33.09 -35.76 -12.93
C GLY A 158 -33.05 -34.65 -11.89
N GLU A 159 -32.30 -33.60 -12.18
CA GLU A 159 -32.08 -32.46 -11.27
C GLU A 159 -33.32 -31.56 -11.27
N VAL A 160 -33.89 -31.27 -10.09
CA VAL A 160 -35.09 -30.44 -9.94
C VAL A 160 -34.89 -29.33 -8.93
N ALA A 161 -35.48 -28.16 -9.21
CA ALA A 161 -35.54 -27.02 -8.32
C ALA A 161 -37.01 -26.66 -8.08
N MET A 162 -37.51 -26.85 -6.86
CA MET A 162 -38.94 -26.70 -6.59
C MET A 162 -39.22 -26.07 -5.22
N ASN A 163 -40.37 -25.40 -5.14
CA ASN A 163 -40.91 -24.77 -3.94
C ASN A 163 -42.25 -25.42 -3.66
N GLY A 164 -42.55 -25.65 -2.39
CA GLY A 164 -43.85 -26.18 -2.00
C GLY A 164 -44.10 -26.01 -0.52
N ILE A 165 -45.21 -26.58 -0.07
CA ILE A 165 -45.63 -26.58 1.33
C ILE A 165 -45.53 -28.01 1.84
N ALA A 166 -44.95 -28.20 3.01
CA ALA A 166 -44.98 -29.49 3.68
C ALA A 166 -46.44 -29.86 4.04
N SER A 167 -46.95 -30.96 3.49
CA SER A 167 -48.30 -31.46 3.73
C SER A 167 -48.52 -31.81 5.22
N ASP A 168 -49.77 -31.97 5.66
CA ASP A 168 -50.11 -32.52 6.99
C ASP A 168 -50.26 -34.06 6.97
N GLU A 169 -49.91 -34.69 5.85
CA GLU A 169 -49.98 -36.14 5.64
C GLU A 169 -48.59 -36.79 5.73
N GLY A 170 -48.43 -37.72 6.68
CA GLY A 170 -47.21 -38.53 6.81
C GLY A 170 -46.90 -38.98 8.23
N GLU A 171 -45.83 -39.76 8.37
CA GLU A 171 -45.25 -40.08 9.68
C GLU A 171 -44.55 -38.82 10.22
N MET A 172 -44.78 -38.51 11.51
CA MET A 172 -44.16 -37.35 12.17
C MET A 172 -43.57 -37.75 13.51
N VAL A 173 -42.48 -37.08 13.85
CA VAL A 173 -41.72 -37.26 15.08
C VAL A 173 -42.18 -36.24 16.13
N PRO A 174 -42.29 -36.61 17.42
CA PRO A 174 -42.57 -35.65 18.48
C PRO A 174 -41.37 -34.71 18.76
N GLY A 175 -41.65 -33.46 19.10
CA GLY A 175 -40.67 -32.50 19.61
C GLY A 175 -40.03 -32.98 20.91
N HIS A 176 -38.80 -32.53 21.18
CA HIS A 176 -38.01 -33.00 22.33
C HIS A 176 -38.30 -32.16 23.60
N TYR A 177 -38.42 -30.85 23.44
CA TYR A 177 -38.76 -29.85 24.44
C TYR A 177 -40.18 -29.28 24.25
N THR A 178 -40.80 -29.52 23.09
CA THR A 178 -42.15 -29.07 22.76
C THR A 178 -43.05 -30.24 22.35
N ASP A 179 -44.36 -30.16 22.61
CA ASP A 179 -45.35 -31.18 22.22
C ASP A 179 -45.79 -31.07 20.74
N ARG A 180 -45.00 -30.40 19.90
CA ARG A 180 -45.30 -30.25 18.46
C ARG A 180 -44.82 -31.49 17.71
N ARG A 181 -45.55 -31.89 16.67
CA ARG A 181 -45.13 -32.97 15.78
C ARG A 181 -44.56 -32.36 14.50
N SER A 182 -43.44 -32.89 14.06
CA SER A 182 -42.63 -32.34 12.98
C SER A 182 -42.08 -33.48 12.11
N TYR A 183 -41.80 -33.20 10.84
CA TYR A 183 -41.16 -34.16 9.94
C TYR A 183 -39.65 -34.29 10.20
N TYR A 184 -39.03 -33.20 10.62
CA TYR A 184 -37.63 -33.15 11.02
C TYR A 184 -37.50 -32.38 12.32
N LEU A 185 -36.64 -32.86 13.22
CA LEU A 185 -36.31 -32.22 14.48
C LEU A 185 -34.79 -32.32 14.72
N TYR A 186 -34.13 -31.18 14.83
CA TYR A 186 -32.81 -31.07 15.42
C TYR A 186 -32.89 -30.30 16.73
N TRP A 187 -32.44 -30.92 17.82
CA TRP A 187 -32.45 -30.30 19.14
C TRP A 187 -31.05 -30.19 19.72
N LYS A 188 -30.82 -29.13 20.50
CA LYS A 188 -29.57 -28.91 21.22
C LYS A 188 -29.81 -28.40 22.64
N LYS A 189 -28.98 -28.90 23.56
CA LYS A 189 -28.82 -28.43 24.93
C LYS A 189 -27.42 -27.86 25.07
N GLU A 190 -27.34 -26.57 25.32
CA GLU A 190 -26.10 -25.82 25.47
C GLU A 190 -25.97 -25.33 26.92
N GLU A 191 -24.78 -25.37 27.49
CA GLU A 191 -24.44 -24.82 28.80
C GLU A 191 -23.60 -23.56 28.62
N TYR A 192 -23.90 -22.52 29.37
CA TYR A 192 -23.08 -21.31 29.44
C TYR A 192 -21.87 -21.59 30.35
N VAL A 193 -20.68 -21.50 29.79
CA VAL A 193 -19.41 -21.65 30.50
C VAL A 193 -18.76 -20.28 30.57
N GLU A 194 -18.47 -19.82 31.78
CA GLU A 194 -17.78 -18.55 32.04
C GLU A 194 -16.29 -18.85 32.28
N ASP A 195 -15.44 -18.42 31.34
CA ASP A 195 -13.98 -18.37 31.54
C ASP A 195 -13.61 -16.95 32.01
N ASP A 196 -12.46 -16.83 32.69
CA ASP A 196 -12.03 -15.64 33.45
C ASP A 196 -12.11 -14.28 32.71
N ASP A 197 -12.20 -14.26 31.37
CA ASP A 197 -12.35 -13.04 30.55
C ASP A 197 -13.47 -13.08 29.47
N ASP A 198 -14.07 -14.23 29.14
CA ASP A 198 -15.16 -14.35 28.14
C ASP A 198 -16.04 -15.59 28.36
N GLY A 199 -17.37 -15.42 28.37
CA GLY A 199 -18.32 -16.52 28.48
C GLY A 199 -18.84 -17.03 27.13
N HIS A 200 -18.92 -18.35 26.96
CA HIS A 200 -19.39 -18.98 25.72
C HIS A 200 -20.36 -20.14 25.97
N TRP A 201 -21.15 -20.49 24.95
CA TRP A 201 -22.11 -21.60 25.01
C TRP A 201 -21.47 -22.87 24.48
N VAL A 202 -21.50 -23.95 25.27
CA VAL A 202 -20.97 -25.26 24.90
C VAL A 202 -22.11 -26.25 24.74
N THR A 203 -22.20 -26.91 23.58
CA THR A 203 -23.20 -27.98 23.35
C THR A 203 -22.89 -29.18 24.24
N ARG A 204 -23.81 -29.54 25.13
CA ARG A 204 -23.71 -30.69 26.03
C ARG A 204 -24.43 -31.93 25.51
N ALA A 205 -25.52 -31.72 24.79
CA ALA A 205 -26.24 -32.77 24.12
C ALA A 205 -26.93 -32.20 22.87
N SER A 206 -27.02 -33.01 21.83
CA SER A 206 -27.79 -32.73 20.63
C SER A 206 -28.29 -34.04 20.05
N GLY A 207 -29.37 -33.97 19.28
CA GLY A 207 -29.92 -35.13 18.59
C GLY A 207 -30.75 -34.70 17.40
N THR A 208 -30.88 -35.63 16.46
CA THR A 208 -31.69 -35.46 15.26
C THR A 208 -32.70 -36.61 15.22
N GLU A 209 -33.97 -36.27 15.04
CA GLU A 209 -35.05 -37.23 14.82
C GLU A 209 -35.85 -36.78 13.61
N TYR A 210 -36.22 -37.70 12.72
CA TYR A 210 -36.85 -37.38 11.45
C TYR A 210 -37.74 -38.51 10.95
N ALA A 211 -38.78 -38.16 10.21
CA ALA A 211 -39.57 -39.09 9.43
C ALA A 211 -38.80 -39.50 8.17
N LYS A 212 -39.09 -40.66 7.58
CA LYS A 212 -38.38 -41.12 6.37
C LYS A 212 -38.59 -40.20 5.16
N SER A 213 -39.82 -39.74 4.98
CA SER A 213 -40.22 -38.86 3.90
C SER A 213 -41.44 -38.05 4.31
N PHE A 214 -41.70 -36.95 3.61
CA PHE A 214 -42.93 -36.18 3.72
C PHE A 214 -43.45 -35.83 2.32
N MET A 215 -44.73 -35.50 2.21
CA MET A 215 -45.31 -35.00 0.96
C MET A 215 -45.17 -33.49 0.89
N MET A 216 -44.61 -33.00 -0.21
CA MET A 216 -44.55 -31.59 -0.54
C MET A 216 -45.60 -31.26 -1.59
N ILE A 217 -46.39 -30.21 -1.37
CA ILE A 217 -47.51 -29.84 -2.22
C ILE A 217 -47.26 -28.46 -2.83
N ASP A 218 -47.53 -28.32 -4.12
CA ASP A 218 -47.60 -27.03 -4.80
C ASP A 218 -48.97 -26.83 -5.48
N SER A 219 -49.13 -25.82 -6.34
CA SER A 219 -50.40 -25.55 -7.01
C SER A 219 -50.80 -26.58 -8.07
N THR A 220 -49.87 -27.44 -8.48
CA THR A 220 -50.03 -28.39 -9.59
C THR A 220 -50.16 -29.83 -9.12
N GLY A 221 -49.65 -30.17 -7.93
CA GLY A 221 -49.74 -31.51 -7.38
C GLY A 221 -48.91 -31.71 -6.11
N GLU A 222 -48.59 -32.96 -5.83
CA GLU A 222 -47.80 -33.38 -4.68
C GLU A 222 -46.62 -34.25 -5.11
N VAL A 223 -45.52 -34.19 -4.37
CA VAL A 223 -44.32 -35.02 -4.60
C VAL A 223 -43.75 -35.49 -3.26
N SER A 224 -43.21 -36.71 -3.23
CA SER A 224 -42.56 -37.23 -2.02
C SER A 224 -41.12 -36.72 -1.90
N VAL A 225 -40.73 -36.23 -0.73
CA VAL A 225 -39.35 -35.79 -0.42
C VAL A 225 -38.74 -36.70 0.64
N SER A 226 -37.60 -37.33 0.33
CA SER A 226 -36.90 -38.29 1.19
C SER A 226 -35.95 -37.59 2.17
N LEU A 227 -36.38 -37.42 3.42
CA LEU A 227 -35.51 -36.95 4.51
C LEU A 227 -34.49 -38.02 4.92
N GLU A 228 -34.80 -39.30 4.69
CA GLU A 228 -33.84 -40.39 4.92
C GLU A 228 -32.59 -40.19 4.07
N SER A 229 -32.76 -39.95 2.76
CA SER A 229 -31.63 -39.68 1.84
C SER A 229 -30.85 -38.42 2.21
N LEU A 230 -31.52 -37.35 2.66
CA LEU A 230 -30.90 -36.11 3.13
C LEU A 230 -29.88 -36.39 4.24
N ILE A 231 -30.29 -37.14 5.26
CA ILE A 231 -29.48 -37.35 6.45
C ILE A 231 -28.43 -38.46 6.25
N THR A 232 -28.75 -39.54 5.52
CA THR A 232 -27.79 -40.63 5.26
C THR A 232 -26.62 -40.18 4.39
N ASN A 233 -26.84 -39.24 3.48
CA ASN A 233 -25.80 -38.65 2.63
C ASN A 233 -25.03 -37.50 3.30
N GLY A 234 -25.36 -37.19 4.56
CA GLY A 234 -24.63 -36.21 5.36
C GLY A 234 -25.03 -34.75 5.12
N HIS A 235 -26.14 -34.51 4.42
CA HIS A 235 -26.75 -33.19 4.32
C HIS A 235 -27.61 -32.89 5.54
N HIS A 236 -27.85 -31.61 5.77
CA HIS A 236 -28.71 -31.14 6.84
C HIS A 236 -29.65 -30.07 6.31
N PRO A 237 -30.92 -30.07 6.74
CA PRO A 237 -31.87 -29.05 6.33
C PRO A 237 -31.50 -27.71 6.96
N GLU A 238 -31.56 -26.64 6.16
CA GLU A 238 -31.41 -25.27 6.63
C GLU A 238 -32.74 -24.79 7.23
N LEU A 239 -32.83 -24.91 8.56
CA LEU A 239 -34.05 -24.62 9.31
C LEU A 239 -33.91 -23.38 10.18
N GLY A 240 -35.03 -22.68 10.35
CA GLY A 240 -35.16 -21.60 11.32
C GLY A 240 -35.12 -22.11 12.76
N LEU A 241 -34.85 -21.21 13.70
CA LEU A 241 -34.98 -21.51 15.12
C LEU A 241 -36.44 -21.39 15.55
N ASP A 242 -37.10 -22.52 15.84
CA ASP A 242 -38.51 -22.56 16.23
C ASP A 242 -38.73 -22.35 17.73
N TYR A 243 -37.86 -22.95 18.54
CA TYR A 243 -37.99 -22.90 19.99
C TYR A 243 -36.66 -22.58 20.65
N ARG A 244 -36.70 -21.66 21.61
CA ARG A 244 -35.57 -21.41 22.50
C ARG A 244 -36.05 -21.10 23.91
N ARG A 245 -35.56 -21.86 24.89
CA ARG A 245 -35.78 -21.60 26.31
C ARG A 245 -34.46 -21.62 27.06
N ARG A 246 -34.28 -20.66 27.96
CA ARG A 246 -33.18 -20.67 28.92
C ARG A 246 -33.68 -21.09 30.30
N SER A 247 -32.94 -21.95 30.98
CA SER A 247 -33.20 -22.32 32.38
C SER A 247 -31.87 -22.49 33.11
N GLY A 248 -31.58 -21.57 34.02
CA GLY A 248 -30.25 -21.45 34.64
C GLY A 248 -29.17 -21.19 33.60
N ASP A 249 -28.09 -21.97 33.68
CA ASP A 249 -26.96 -21.91 32.76
C ASP A 249 -27.20 -22.69 31.47
N PHE A 250 -28.36 -23.34 31.32
CA PHE A 250 -28.68 -24.11 30.12
C PHE A 250 -29.59 -23.36 29.16
N ARG A 251 -29.30 -23.51 27.87
CA ARG A 251 -30.13 -23.10 26.74
C ARG A 251 -30.57 -24.34 25.97
N TYR A 252 -31.87 -24.44 25.77
CA TYR A 252 -32.54 -25.49 25.02
C TYR A 252 -33.02 -24.89 23.71
N SER A 253 -32.73 -25.51 22.59
CA SER A 253 -33.14 -25.03 21.27
C SER A 253 -33.62 -26.17 20.39
N GLU A 254 -34.65 -25.91 19.59
CA GLU A 254 -35.18 -26.80 18.56
C GLU A 254 -35.24 -26.08 17.22
N TYR A 255 -34.94 -26.84 16.17
CA TYR A 255 -35.07 -26.50 14.76
C TYR A 255 -35.91 -27.59 14.12
N ARG A 256 -37.02 -27.23 13.48
CA ARG A 256 -38.06 -28.18 13.08
C ARG A 256 -38.57 -27.87 11.68
N LEU A 257 -39.09 -28.91 11.05
CA LEU A 257 -39.92 -28.82 9.86
C LEU A 257 -41.33 -29.26 10.23
N ASP A 258 -42.25 -28.30 10.33
CA ASP A 258 -43.64 -28.53 10.71
C ASP A 258 -44.54 -28.59 9.45
N PRO A 259 -45.69 -29.28 9.51
CA PRO A 259 -46.71 -29.18 8.47
C PRO A 259 -47.15 -27.74 8.22
N GLY A 260 -47.29 -27.36 6.95
CA GLY A 260 -47.62 -26.01 6.52
C GLY A 260 -46.42 -25.10 6.29
N ASP A 261 -45.20 -25.54 6.59
CA ASP A 261 -43.98 -24.78 6.29
C ASP A 261 -43.72 -24.72 4.79
N GLU A 262 -43.31 -23.55 4.31
CA GLU A 262 -42.79 -23.39 2.95
C GLU A 262 -41.37 -23.96 2.87
N VAL A 263 -41.12 -24.79 1.86
CA VAL A 263 -39.83 -25.45 1.64
C VAL A 263 -39.34 -25.22 0.23
N PHE A 264 -38.03 -25.04 0.10
CA PHE A 264 -37.32 -25.06 -1.17
C PHE A 264 -36.41 -26.28 -1.20
N VAL A 265 -36.50 -27.04 -2.30
CA VAL A 265 -35.74 -28.25 -2.53
C VAL A 265 -35.00 -28.14 -3.85
N PHE A 266 -33.69 -28.36 -3.78
CA PHE A 266 -32.81 -28.54 -4.93
C PHE A 266 -32.13 -29.89 -4.81
N ALA A 267 -32.56 -30.86 -5.61
CA ALA A 267 -32.21 -32.26 -5.39
C ALA A 267 -32.45 -33.07 -6.67
N LYS A 268 -32.30 -34.39 -6.59
CA LYS A 268 -32.51 -35.30 -7.71
C LYS A 268 -33.86 -35.99 -7.56
N ALA A 269 -34.70 -35.92 -8.59
CA ALA A 269 -35.90 -36.74 -8.71
C ALA A 269 -35.51 -38.13 -9.25
N VAL A 270 -35.92 -39.16 -8.52
CA VAL A 270 -35.65 -40.57 -8.85
C VAL A 270 -36.99 -41.30 -9.00
N ALA A 271 -37.11 -42.18 -10.00
CA ALA A 271 -38.33 -42.94 -10.22
C ALA A 271 -38.60 -43.91 -9.06
N THR A 272 -39.82 -43.90 -8.53
CA THR A 272 -40.23 -44.76 -7.41
C THR A 272 -40.79 -46.08 -7.94
N GLU A 273 -40.21 -47.21 -7.51
CA GLU A 273 -40.75 -48.53 -7.85
C GLU A 273 -42.09 -48.77 -7.11
N GLY A 274 -43.19 -48.91 -7.86
CA GLY A 274 -44.47 -49.42 -7.33
C GLY A 274 -45.58 -48.40 -7.07
N THR A 275 -45.48 -47.17 -7.59
CA THR A 275 -46.61 -46.23 -7.61
C THR A 275 -47.75 -46.82 -8.48
N PRO A 276 -49.00 -46.95 -7.98
CA PRO A 276 -50.09 -47.49 -8.77
C PRO A 276 -50.33 -46.66 -10.04
N GLU A 277 -50.60 -47.30 -11.19
CA GLU A 277 -50.95 -46.62 -12.47
C GLU A 277 -52.11 -45.61 -12.33
N ASP A 278 -52.90 -45.70 -11.26
CA ASP A 278 -54.11 -44.90 -10.98
C ASP A 278 -53.90 -43.73 -9.99
N SER A 279 -52.67 -43.48 -9.50
CA SER A 279 -52.41 -42.35 -8.60
C SER A 279 -52.17 -41.05 -9.37
N GLN A 280 -52.87 -39.96 -9.02
CA GLN A 280 -52.64 -38.60 -9.53
C GLN A 280 -51.35 -37.95 -8.98
N THR A 281 -50.38 -38.76 -8.60
CA THR A 281 -49.11 -38.38 -8.00
C THR A 281 -47.99 -38.84 -8.95
N PRO A 282 -47.03 -37.98 -9.29
CA PRO A 282 -45.89 -38.37 -10.13
C PRO A 282 -45.18 -39.60 -9.52
N PRO A 283 -44.72 -40.57 -10.33
CA PRO A 283 -43.99 -41.74 -9.83
C PRO A 283 -42.53 -41.40 -9.51
N TYR A 284 -42.29 -40.26 -8.85
CA TYR A 284 -40.95 -39.76 -8.54
C TYR A 284 -40.86 -39.37 -7.07
N GLN A 285 -39.71 -39.67 -6.47
CA GLN A 285 -39.33 -39.23 -5.14
C GLN A 285 -38.10 -38.33 -5.25
N ILE A 286 -38.09 -37.26 -4.47
CA ILE A 286 -36.95 -36.35 -4.39
C ILE A 286 -35.95 -36.88 -3.37
N GLU A 287 -34.73 -37.16 -3.85
CA GLU A 287 -33.62 -37.70 -3.08
C GLU A 287 -32.41 -36.76 -3.13
N PHE A 288 -31.69 -36.67 -2.01
CA PHE A 288 -30.52 -35.82 -1.83
C PHE A 288 -29.24 -36.64 -2.04
N ASP A 289 -29.11 -37.25 -3.22
CA ASP A 289 -27.95 -38.03 -3.61
C ASP A 289 -26.90 -37.17 -4.31
N ASP A 290 -25.67 -37.23 -3.78
CA ASP A 290 -24.48 -36.56 -4.30
C ASP A 290 -23.67 -37.44 -5.27
N GLU A 291 -23.90 -38.75 -5.28
CA GLU A 291 -23.08 -39.68 -6.07
C GLU A 291 -23.31 -39.46 -7.57
N GLY A 292 -22.32 -38.84 -8.22
CA GLY A 292 -22.37 -38.52 -9.65
C GLY A 292 -23.22 -37.30 -10.00
N ALA A 293 -23.74 -36.58 -9.01
CA ALA A 293 -24.48 -35.33 -9.21
C ALA A 293 -23.52 -34.18 -9.59
N SER A 294 -23.93 -33.31 -10.52
CA SER A 294 -23.17 -32.10 -10.89
C SER A 294 -23.43 -30.90 -9.96
N PHE A 295 -24.16 -31.09 -8.86
CA PHE A 295 -24.65 -30.03 -7.99
C PHE A 295 -24.63 -30.47 -6.52
N THR A 296 -24.73 -29.49 -5.61
CA THR A 296 -24.89 -29.73 -4.16
C THR A 296 -26.37 -29.63 -3.80
N PRO A 297 -27.01 -30.68 -3.26
CA PRO A 297 -28.40 -30.65 -2.86
C PRO A 297 -28.65 -29.63 -1.74
N ILE A 298 -29.80 -28.96 -1.81
CA ILE A 298 -30.23 -27.96 -0.85
C ILE A 298 -31.63 -28.30 -0.37
N PHE A 299 -31.80 -28.29 0.94
CA PHE A 299 -33.11 -28.31 1.57
C PHE A 299 -33.18 -27.13 2.53
N SER A 300 -34.13 -26.21 2.32
CA SER A 300 -34.26 -25.03 3.16
C SER A 300 -35.73 -24.70 3.47
N GLN A 301 -35.97 -24.22 4.69
CA GLN A 301 -37.28 -23.82 5.18
C GLN A 301 -37.43 -22.30 5.08
N ASN A 302 -38.59 -21.83 4.61
CA ASN A 302 -38.96 -20.42 4.49
C ASN A 302 -37.91 -19.57 3.74
N SER A 303 -37.18 -20.19 2.82
CA SER A 303 -36.12 -19.57 2.03
C SER A 303 -36.40 -19.82 0.56
N SER A 304 -36.44 -18.76 -0.24
CA SER A 304 -36.66 -18.86 -1.68
C SER A 304 -35.34 -19.16 -2.41
N GLU A 305 -35.43 -19.76 -3.60
CA GLU A 305 -34.28 -19.94 -4.52
C GLU A 305 -33.43 -18.67 -4.65
N GLN A 306 -34.09 -17.50 -4.75
CA GLN A 306 -33.41 -16.22 -4.89
C GLN A 306 -32.61 -15.83 -3.64
N ALA A 307 -33.11 -16.14 -2.43
CA ALA A 307 -32.40 -15.87 -1.18
C ALA A 307 -31.11 -16.70 -1.10
N GLN A 308 -31.19 -17.99 -1.43
CA GLN A 308 -30.05 -18.91 -1.45
C GLN A 308 -28.96 -18.47 -2.44
N ARG A 309 -29.37 -18.10 -3.66
CA ARG A 309 -28.46 -17.58 -4.69
C ARG A 309 -27.79 -16.27 -4.24
N SER A 310 -28.52 -15.39 -3.56
CA SER A 310 -27.97 -14.13 -3.06
C SER A 310 -26.90 -14.35 -1.97
N GLU A 311 -27.12 -15.29 -1.05
CA GLU A 311 -26.18 -15.62 0.02
C GLU A 311 -24.87 -16.21 -0.53
N GLN A 312 -24.97 -17.23 -1.38
CA GLN A 312 -23.81 -17.87 -2.01
C GLN A 312 -23.03 -16.88 -2.91
N GLY A 313 -23.75 -16.07 -3.69
CA GLY A 313 -23.16 -15.02 -4.53
C GLY A 313 -22.42 -13.97 -3.70
N ALA A 314 -23.00 -13.51 -2.58
CA ALA A 314 -22.38 -12.54 -1.68
C ALA A 314 -21.11 -13.10 -1.02
N ALA A 315 -21.15 -14.34 -0.51
CA ALA A 315 -20.00 -15.01 0.07
C ALA A 315 -18.86 -15.15 -0.96
N GLY A 316 -19.21 -15.55 -2.18
CA GLY A 316 -18.24 -15.73 -3.27
C GLY A 316 -17.54 -14.43 -3.69
N VAL A 317 -18.29 -13.33 -3.80
CA VAL A 317 -17.73 -12.01 -4.11
C VAL A 317 -16.84 -11.50 -2.98
N MET A 318 -17.28 -11.62 -1.73
CA MET A 318 -16.50 -11.17 -0.58
C MET A 318 -15.16 -11.92 -0.49
N ALA A 319 -15.17 -13.23 -0.71
CA ALA A 319 -13.95 -14.02 -0.76
C ALA A 319 -13.03 -13.61 -1.92
N THR A 320 -13.59 -13.27 -3.08
CA THR A 320 -12.83 -12.73 -4.22
C THR A 320 -12.18 -11.38 -3.89
N ILE A 321 -12.92 -10.46 -3.25
CA ILE A 321 -12.37 -9.15 -2.82
C ILE A 321 -11.23 -9.35 -1.81
N LEU A 322 -11.41 -10.23 -0.82
CA LEU A 322 -10.39 -10.53 0.19
C LEU A 322 -9.15 -11.19 -0.42
N SER A 323 -9.33 -12.08 -1.39
CA SER A 323 -8.25 -12.67 -2.18
C SER A 323 -7.41 -11.59 -2.88
N LEU A 324 -8.06 -10.67 -3.58
CA LEU A 324 -7.38 -9.58 -4.29
C LEU A 324 -6.63 -8.65 -3.33
N ALA A 325 -7.19 -8.39 -2.14
CA ALA A 325 -6.51 -7.65 -1.08
C ALA A 325 -5.26 -8.41 -0.56
N ALA A 326 -5.34 -9.72 -0.37
CA ALA A 326 -4.21 -10.55 0.04
C ALA A 326 -3.09 -10.55 -1.01
N PHE A 327 -3.44 -10.63 -2.30
CA PHE A 327 -2.50 -10.52 -3.42
C PHE A 327 -1.84 -9.13 -3.51
N ALA A 328 -2.58 -8.07 -3.24
CA ALA A 328 -2.01 -6.73 -3.16
C ALA A 328 -1.04 -6.59 -1.98
N LEU A 329 -1.35 -7.19 -0.84
CA LEU A 329 -0.47 -7.22 0.33
C LEU A 329 0.82 -8.01 0.04
N ALA A 330 0.71 -9.17 -0.63
CA ALA A 330 1.86 -9.95 -1.09
C ALA A 330 2.77 -9.13 -2.00
N SER A 331 2.18 -8.36 -2.93
CA SER A 331 2.89 -7.46 -3.84
C SER A 331 3.68 -6.38 -3.08
N VAL A 332 3.06 -5.76 -2.08
CA VAL A 332 3.72 -4.77 -1.21
C VAL A 332 4.87 -5.40 -0.44
N PHE A 333 4.65 -6.54 0.22
CA PHE A 333 5.69 -7.22 0.99
C PHE A 333 6.87 -7.63 0.10
N LEU A 334 6.59 -8.13 -1.10
CA LEU A 334 7.63 -8.49 -2.07
C LEU A 334 8.47 -7.27 -2.48
N CYS A 335 7.84 -6.14 -2.81
CA CYS A 335 8.58 -4.92 -3.15
C CYS A 335 9.41 -4.40 -1.96
N VAL A 336 8.83 -4.38 -0.74
CA VAL A 336 9.53 -3.96 0.48
C VAL A 336 10.74 -4.86 0.76
N PHE A 337 10.57 -6.17 0.60
CA PHE A 337 11.59 -7.18 0.84
C PHE A 337 12.74 -7.10 -0.16
N LEU A 338 12.41 -6.97 -1.46
CA LEU A 338 13.39 -6.82 -2.54
C LEU A 338 14.00 -5.41 -2.63
N ARG A 339 13.61 -4.49 -1.73
CA ARG A 339 14.01 -3.06 -1.75
C ARG A 339 13.66 -2.36 -3.07
N VAL A 340 12.61 -2.81 -3.73
CA VAL A 340 12.05 -2.17 -4.92
C VAL A 340 11.11 -1.06 -4.47
N HIS A 341 11.39 0.16 -4.93
CA HIS A 341 10.66 1.36 -4.57
C HIS A 341 10.17 2.14 -5.81
N ARG A 342 10.35 1.56 -7.00
CA ARG A 342 9.77 2.08 -8.24
C ARG A 342 8.29 1.73 -8.27
N LEU A 343 7.44 2.77 -8.27
CA LEU A 343 5.99 2.60 -8.28
C LEU A 343 5.51 1.76 -9.47
N LEU A 344 6.08 1.99 -10.65
CA LEU A 344 5.69 1.24 -11.85
C LEU A 344 5.90 -0.26 -11.69
N VAL A 345 7.01 -0.68 -11.07
CA VAL A 345 7.26 -2.11 -10.83
C VAL A 345 6.20 -2.70 -9.89
N PHE A 346 5.84 -1.98 -8.83
CA PHE A 346 4.78 -2.38 -7.91
C PHE A 346 3.42 -2.50 -8.63
N LEU A 347 3.01 -1.47 -9.38
CA LEU A 347 1.76 -1.49 -10.12
C LEU A 347 1.74 -2.58 -11.18
N THR A 348 2.87 -2.85 -11.87
CA THR A 348 2.94 -3.93 -12.86
C THR A 348 2.74 -5.30 -12.21
N LEU A 349 3.39 -5.54 -11.07
CA LEU A 349 3.29 -6.82 -10.37
C LEU A 349 1.87 -7.04 -9.86
N LEU A 350 1.28 -5.99 -9.26
CA LEU A 350 -0.09 -5.98 -8.81
C LEU A 350 -1.08 -6.22 -9.96
N SER A 351 -0.86 -5.56 -11.10
CA SER A 351 -1.69 -5.71 -12.29
C SER A 351 -1.60 -7.10 -12.89
N ILE A 352 -0.40 -7.70 -12.96
CA ILE A 352 -0.23 -9.07 -13.45
C ILE A 352 -0.98 -10.04 -12.55
N LEU A 353 -0.80 -9.92 -11.22
CA LEU A 353 -1.41 -10.83 -10.27
C LEU A 353 -2.94 -10.74 -10.30
N ASN A 354 -3.50 -9.51 -10.35
CA ASN A 354 -4.95 -9.31 -10.47
C ASN A 354 -5.51 -9.87 -11.79
N VAL A 355 -4.87 -9.55 -12.93
CA VAL A 355 -5.30 -10.03 -14.25
C VAL A 355 -5.27 -11.54 -14.30
N VAL A 356 -4.17 -12.17 -13.89
CA VAL A 356 -4.03 -13.63 -13.93
C VAL A 356 -5.08 -14.30 -13.06
N THR A 357 -5.31 -13.82 -11.84
CA THR A 357 -6.30 -14.40 -10.93
C THR A 357 -7.72 -14.30 -11.49
N LEU A 358 -8.16 -13.09 -11.85
CA LEU A 358 -9.53 -12.87 -12.34
C LEU A 358 -9.76 -13.52 -13.72
N PHE A 359 -8.76 -13.48 -14.59
CA PHE A 359 -8.85 -14.12 -15.90
C PHE A 359 -8.94 -15.64 -15.81
N MET A 360 -8.08 -16.29 -15.00
CA MET A 360 -8.14 -17.74 -14.82
C MET A 360 -9.50 -18.18 -14.28
N ILE A 361 -10.11 -17.37 -13.43
CA ILE A 361 -11.41 -17.68 -12.82
C ILE A 361 -12.55 -17.44 -13.78
N GLY A 362 -12.57 -16.29 -14.46
CA GLY A 362 -13.54 -16.05 -15.52
C GLY A 362 -13.52 -17.17 -16.56
N MET A 363 -12.33 -17.60 -17.00
CA MET A 363 -12.20 -18.69 -17.97
C MET A 363 -12.59 -20.06 -17.40
N LYS A 364 -12.17 -20.40 -16.17
CA LYS A 364 -12.53 -21.68 -15.54
C LYS A 364 -14.04 -21.76 -15.28
N MET A 365 -14.64 -20.67 -14.83
CA MET A 365 -16.09 -20.58 -14.59
C MET A 365 -16.84 -20.74 -15.90
N LEU A 366 -16.47 -19.97 -16.92
CA LEU A 366 -17.07 -20.05 -18.26
C LEU A 366 -17.03 -21.46 -18.83
N SER A 367 -15.87 -22.12 -18.80
CA SER A 367 -15.74 -23.48 -19.33
C SER A 367 -16.56 -24.49 -18.52
N SER A 368 -16.57 -24.39 -17.20
CA SER A 368 -17.38 -25.28 -16.35
C SER A 368 -18.86 -25.09 -16.61
N ASP A 369 -19.33 -23.83 -16.67
CA ASP A 369 -20.74 -23.53 -16.82
C ASP A 369 -21.33 -24.02 -18.14
N LEU A 370 -20.57 -23.87 -19.22
CA LEU A 370 -21.03 -24.28 -20.54
C LEU A 370 -21.06 -25.81 -20.67
N ASN A 371 -20.05 -26.52 -20.14
CA ASN A 371 -20.03 -27.98 -20.14
C ASN A 371 -21.13 -28.54 -19.24
N ASP A 372 -21.21 -28.07 -18.00
CA ASP A 372 -22.23 -28.51 -17.02
C ASP A 372 -23.65 -28.24 -17.56
N GLY A 373 -23.86 -27.09 -18.22
CA GLY A 373 -25.14 -26.73 -18.84
C GLY A 373 -25.53 -27.63 -20.01
N GLY A 374 -24.60 -27.93 -20.92
CA GLY A 374 -24.83 -28.81 -22.06
C GLY A 374 -25.08 -30.27 -21.65
N ASP A 375 -24.25 -30.82 -20.77
CA ASP A 375 -24.38 -32.18 -20.27
C ASP A 375 -25.72 -32.39 -19.54
N ARG A 376 -26.15 -31.39 -18.77
CA ARG A 376 -27.44 -31.43 -18.07
C ARG A 376 -28.61 -31.36 -19.04
N LEU A 377 -28.59 -30.47 -20.02
CA LEU A 377 -29.66 -30.35 -21.02
C LEU A 377 -29.83 -31.67 -21.78
N ALA A 378 -28.74 -32.33 -22.14
CA ALA A 378 -28.76 -33.64 -22.79
C ALA A 378 -29.39 -34.73 -21.91
N ARG A 379 -29.08 -34.77 -20.60
CA ARG A 379 -29.74 -35.72 -19.66
C ARG A 379 -31.23 -35.42 -19.52
N HIS A 380 -31.58 -34.14 -19.36
CA HIS A 380 -32.95 -33.72 -19.18
C HIS A 380 -33.81 -34.00 -20.43
N ALA A 381 -33.26 -33.83 -21.63
CA ALA A 381 -33.91 -34.22 -22.88
C ALA A 381 -34.30 -35.71 -22.91
N VAL A 382 -33.39 -36.59 -22.47
CA VAL A 382 -33.65 -38.04 -22.39
C VAL A 382 -34.74 -38.35 -21.37
N SER A 383 -34.65 -37.79 -20.16
CA SER A 383 -35.65 -38.02 -19.10
C SER A 383 -37.03 -37.48 -19.44
N ALA A 384 -37.10 -36.27 -20.02
CA ALA A 384 -38.36 -35.65 -20.44
C ALA A 384 -39.04 -36.48 -21.54
N THR A 385 -38.26 -36.94 -22.53
CA THR A 385 -38.75 -37.79 -23.62
C THR A 385 -39.25 -39.13 -23.09
N ALA A 386 -38.48 -39.80 -22.23
CA ALA A 386 -38.87 -41.07 -21.63
C ALA A 386 -40.14 -40.93 -20.76
N ALA A 387 -40.29 -39.83 -20.01
CA ALA A 387 -41.48 -39.57 -19.22
C ALA A 387 -42.73 -39.35 -20.08
N VAL A 388 -42.59 -38.67 -21.23
CA VAL A 388 -43.69 -38.49 -22.19
C VAL A 388 -44.06 -39.81 -22.86
N GLU A 389 -43.08 -40.59 -23.31
CA GLU A 389 -43.29 -41.91 -23.92
C GLU A 389 -43.98 -42.87 -22.95
N GLN A 390 -43.58 -42.88 -21.68
CA GLN A 390 -44.22 -43.66 -20.63
C GLN A 390 -45.68 -43.23 -20.42
N GLN A 391 -45.95 -41.93 -20.38
CA GLN A 391 -47.30 -41.40 -20.16
C GLN A 391 -48.25 -41.66 -21.34
N LEU A 392 -47.72 -41.63 -22.58
CA LEU A 392 -48.48 -41.92 -23.81
C LEU A 392 -48.47 -43.40 -24.19
N ASN A 393 -47.77 -44.25 -23.43
CA ASN A 393 -47.58 -45.67 -23.71
C ASN A 393 -47.00 -45.94 -25.11
N LEU A 394 -45.97 -45.16 -25.48
CA LEU A 394 -45.22 -45.28 -26.74
C LEU A 394 -43.98 -46.17 -26.55
N GLU A 395 -43.46 -46.73 -27.64
CA GLU A 395 -42.16 -47.40 -27.61
C GLU A 395 -41.01 -46.38 -27.49
N ALA A 396 -39.92 -46.76 -26.83
CA ALA A 396 -38.79 -45.87 -26.60
C ALA A 396 -38.17 -45.39 -27.93
N GLY A 397 -38.09 -44.07 -28.10
CA GLY A 397 -37.58 -43.39 -29.30
C GLY A 397 -38.63 -43.11 -30.38
N ASP A 398 -39.91 -43.33 -30.12
CA ASP A 398 -41.01 -43.09 -31.07
C ASP A 398 -41.62 -41.67 -30.93
N PHE A 399 -41.24 -40.91 -29.91
CA PHE A 399 -41.75 -39.56 -29.66
C PHE A 399 -40.88 -38.45 -30.29
N ASP A 400 -41.53 -37.40 -30.81
CA ASP A 400 -40.91 -36.18 -31.34
C ASP A 400 -41.52 -34.94 -30.66
N TRP A 401 -40.67 -33.98 -30.31
CA TRP A 401 -41.09 -32.73 -29.65
C TRP A 401 -41.72 -31.74 -30.64
N ASP A 402 -41.42 -31.85 -31.93
CA ASP A 402 -41.96 -30.96 -32.97
C ASP A 402 -43.48 -31.14 -33.13
N GLY A 403 -44.25 -30.09 -32.79
CA GLY A 403 -45.72 -30.11 -32.89
C GLY A 403 -46.44 -30.83 -31.75
N ALA A 404 -45.71 -31.28 -30.72
CA ALA A 404 -46.26 -32.06 -29.61
C ALA A 404 -47.34 -31.33 -28.80
N LEU A 405 -47.37 -30.00 -28.80
CA LEU A 405 -48.36 -29.21 -28.05
C LEU A 405 -49.80 -29.52 -28.49
N ALA A 406 -50.04 -29.66 -29.80
CA ALA A 406 -51.35 -29.99 -30.33
C ALA A 406 -51.82 -31.39 -29.87
N ASP A 407 -50.89 -32.36 -29.87
CA ASP A 407 -51.16 -33.73 -29.44
C ASP A 407 -51.43 -33.81 -27.94
N PHE A 408 -50.71 -33.02 -27.13
CA PHE A 408 -50.93 -32.93 -25.70
C PHE A 408 -52.29 -32.29 -25.39
N GLN A 409 -52.64 -31.19 -26.05
CA GLN A 409 -53.94 -30.53 -25.87
C GLN A 409 -55.13 -31.44 -26.25
N GLY A 410 -54.91 -32.42 -27.13
CA GLY A 410 -55.91 -33.41 -27.55
C GLY A 410 -56.21 -34.52 -26.53
N GLN A 411 -55.43 -34.68 -25.46
CA GLN A 411 -55.61 -35.76 -24.47
C GLN A 411 -56.90 -35.60 -23.67
N GLU A 412 -57.71 -36.66 -23.53
CA GLU A 412 -59.01 -36.60 -22.83
C GLU A 412 -58.85 -36.45 -21.31
N ASP A 413 -57.90 -37.16 -20.70
CA ASP A 413 -57.61 -37.07 -19.27
C ASP A 413 -56.94 -35.74 -18.90
N GLN A 414 -57.53 -35.02 -17.94
CA GLN A 414 -57.06 -33.69 -17.55
C GLN A 414 -55.68 -33.75 -16.90
N TRP A 415 -55.44 -34.73 -16.02
CA TRP A 415 -54.15 -34.87 -15.33
C TRP A 415 -53.02 -35.20 -16.30
N THR A 416 -53.25 -36.16 -17.20
CA THR A 416 -52.31 -36.52 -18.28
C THR A 416 -52.01 -35.32 -19.17
N ARG A 417 -53.03 -34.56 -19.57
CA ARG A 417 -52.87 -33.34 -20.39
C ARG A 417 -51.99 -32.30 -19.68
N GLU A 418 -52.30 -31.98 -18.42
CA GLU A 418 -51.58 -30.98 -17.65
C GLU A 418 -50.13 -31.42 -17.37
N ARG A 419 -49.90 -32.71 -17.09
CA ARG A 419 -48.56 -33.29 -16.93
C ARG A 419 -47.72 -33.19 -18.19
N LEU A 420 -48.25 -33.59 -19.35
CA LEU A 420 -47.53 -33.54 -20.63
C LEU A 420 -47.17 -32.09 -21.01
N ILE A 421 -48.10 -31.15 -20.82
CA ILE A 421 -47.84 -29.73 -21.04
C ILE A 421 -46.79 -29.21 -20.05
N GLY A 422 -46.87 -29.62 -18.77
CA GLY A 422 -45.89 -29.26 -17.75
C GLY A 422 -44.47 -29.74 -18.08
N ILE A 423 -44.31 -31.01 -18.47
CA ILE A 423 -43.01 -31.57 -18.88
C ILE A 423 -42.45 -30.82 -20.10
N ARG A 424 -43.29 -30.51 -21.10
CA ARG A 424 -42.87 -29.70 -22.26
C ARG A 424 -42.42 -28.31 -21.84
N HIS A 425 -43.18 -27.68 -20.95
CA HIS A 425 -42.91 -26.33 -20.48
C HIS A 425 -41.56 -26.24 -19.76
N ASP A 426 -41.28 -27.20 -18.86
CA ASP A 426 -40.01 -27.34 -18.15
C ASP A 426 -38.84 -27.57 -19.13
N TYR A 427 -38.99 -28.53 -20.05
CA TYR A 427 -37.96 -28.82 -21.05
C TYR A 427 -37.67 -27.63 -21.98
N THR A 428 -38.73 -26.93 -22.42
CA THR A 428 -38.60 -25.70 -23.21
C THR A 428 -37.88 -24.61 -22.43
N ALA A 429 -38.21 -24.44 -21.15
CA ALA A 429 -37.54 -23.46 -20.29
C ALA A 429 -36.04 -23.78 -20.14
N ALA A 430 -35.68 -25.06 -20.02
CA ALA A 430 -34.29 -25.51 -19.96
C ALA A 430 -33.52 -25.19 -21.26
N ILE A 431 -34.11 -25.43 -22.45
CA ILE A 431 -33.52 -25.11 -23.76
C ILE A 431 -33.29 -23.60 -23.90
N GLU A 432 -34.34 -22.80 -23.69
CA GLU A 432 -34.27 -21.35 -23.87
C GLU A 432 -33.28 -20.70 -22.92
N ARG A 433 -33.22 -21.16 -21.66
CA ARG A 433 -32.27 -20.69 -20.66
C ARG A 433 -30.84 -21.01 -21.03
N ASN A 434 -30.56 -22.23 -21.50
CA ASN A 434 -29.24 -22.64 -21.98
C ASN A 434 -28.80 -21.82 -23.22
N ASN A 435 -29.71 -21.66 -24.19
CA ASN A 435 -29.47 -20.86 -25.39
C ASN A 435 -29.25 -19.37 -25.07
N ALA A 436 -29.98 -18.82 -24.09
CA ALA A 436 -29.79 -17.46 -23.62
C ALA A 436 -28.39 -17.25 -23.03
N ILE A 437 -27.81 -18.24 -22.35
CA ILE A 437 -26.41 -18.22 -21.89
C ILE A 437 -25.46 -18.28 -23.09
N LEU A 438 -25.66 -19.23 -24.01
CA LEU A 438 -24.81 -19.41 -25.19
C LEU A 438 -24.80 -18.21 -26.14
N ASN A 439 -25.84 -17.36 -26.13
CA ASN A 439 -25.93 -16.18 -26.98
C ASN A 439 -25.18 -14.95 -26.42
N ARG A 440 -24.74 -14.97 -25.16
CA ARG A 440 -24.00 -13.87 -24.50
C ARG A 440 -22.56 -13.75 -25.01
N PHE A 441 -21.95 -12.61 -24.74
CA PHE A 441 -20.52 -12.41 -24.97
C PHE A 441 -19.76 -12.64 -23.64
N PRO A 442 -18.70 -13.46 -23.62
CA PRO A 442 -18.00 -14.09 -24.76
C PRO A 442 -18.45 -15.52 -25.13
N GLU A 443 -19.44 -16.09 -24.43
CA GLU A 443 -19.95 -17.46 -24.57
C GLU A 443 -20.20 -17.84 -26.04
N ARG A 444 -20.85 -16.97 -26.80
CA ARG A 444 -21.21 -17.17 -28.21
C ARG A 444 -20.03 -17.54 -29.10
N TYR A 445 -18.85 -17.02 -28.79
CA TYR A 445 -17.65 -17.26 -29.59
C TYR A 445 -16.80 -18.40 -29.03
N LEU A 446 -16.88 -18.66 -27.73
CA LEU A 446 -16.05 -19.66 -27.05
C LEU A 446 -16.70 -21.04 -26.97
N ALA A 447 -18.03 -21.12 -26.83
CA ALA A 447 -18.76 -22.38 -26.78
C ALA A 447 -18.49 -23.30 -27.98
N PRO A 448 -18.46 -22.81 -29.24
CA PRO A 448 -18.13 -23.66 -30.38
C PRO A 448 -16.71 -24.25 -30.34
N LEU A 449 -15.76 -23.56 -29.69
CA LEU A 449 -14.38 -24.06 -29.54
C LEU A 449 -14.30 -25.24 -28.56
N TRP A 450 -15.28 -25.36 -27.66
CA TRP A 450 -15.42 -26.48 -26.74
C TRP A 450 -16.38 -27.57 -27.26
N GLY A 451 -16.85 -27.44 -28.50
CA GLY A 451 -17.79 -28.42 -29.10
C GLY A 451 -19.23 -28.28 -28.61
N ILE A 452 -19.55 -27.20 -27.87
CA ILE A 452 -20.87 -26.97 -27.31
C ILE A 452 -21.69 -26.20 -28.34
N GLN A 453 -22.80 -26.78 -28.76
CA GLN A 453 -23.70 -26.22 -29.75
C GLN A 453 -25.01 -25.78 -29.11
N ARG A 454 -25.71 -24.87 -29.80
CA ARG A 454 -27.04 -24.42 -29.40
C ARG A 454 -28.06 -25.46 -29.83
N GLU A 455 -29.03 -25.69 -28.98
CA GLU A 455 -30.15 -26.58 -29.26
C GLU A 455 -31.26 -25.80 -29.98
N ALA A 456 -32.03 -26.46 -30.85
CA ALA A 456 -33.16 -25.81 -31.50
C ALA A 456 -34.29 -25.58 -30.48
N SER A 457 -34.97 -24.43 -30.58
CA SER A 457 -36.16 -24.17 -29.76
C SER A 457 -37.30 -25.07 -30.21
N ILE A 458 -38.07 -25.60 -29.25
CA ILE A 458 -39.29 -26.40 -29.49
C ILE A 458 -40.58 -25.56 -29.37
N LEU A 459 -40.44 -24.23 -29.27
CA LEU A 459 -41.56 -23.29 -29.30
C LEU A 459 -42.17 -23.20 -30.70
N GLU A 460 -43.49 -23.19 -30.76
CA GLU A 460 -44.20 -22.96 -32.02
C GLU A 460 -44.13 -21.48 -32.46
N GLU A 461 -44.34 -21.20 -33.74
CA GLU A 461 -44.23 -19.84 -34.27
C GLU A 461 -45.26 -18.90 -33.60
N GLY A 462 -44.76 -17.95 -32.80
CA GLY A 462 -45.58 -16.98 -32.06
C GLY A 462 -45.97 -17.41 -30.64
N GLU A 463 -45.53 -18.59 -30.19
CA GLU A 463 -45.68 -19.03 -28.79
C GLU A 463 -44.73 -18.23 -27.87
N PRO A 464 -45.22 -17.62 -26.78
CA PRO A 464 -44.34 -16.95 -25.82
C PRO A 464 -43.52 -17.99 -25.04
N PRO A 465 -42.26 -17.69 -24.70
CA PRO A 465 -41.46 -18.61 -23.90
C PRO A 465 -42.03 -18.76 -22.47
N PRO A 466 -41.78 -19.90 -21.82
CA PRO A 466 -42.09 -20.12 -20.40
C PRO A 466 -41.63 -18.97 -19.50
N PRO A 467 -42.39 -18.55 -18.46
CA PRO A 467 -41.94 -17.53 -17.51
C PRO A 467 -40.60 -17.88 -16.82
N ASP A 468 -40.28 -19.17 -16.67
CA ASP A 468 -39.05 -19.66 -16.03
C ASP A 468 -37.85 -19.78 -16.98
N SER A 469 -38.02 -19.42 -18.26
CA SER A 469 -36.94 -19.31 -19.24
C SER A 469 -36.03 -18.10 -19.01
N GLU A 470 -36.53 -17.05 -18.35
CA GLU A 470 -35.75 -15.83 -18.09
C GLU A 470 -34.86 -15.95 -16.85
N ILE A 471 -33.56 -15.76 -17.05
CA ILE A 471 -32.59 -15.72 -15.96
C ILE A 471 -32.74 -14.43 -15.16
N ARG A 472 -33.30 -14.53 -13.95
CA ARG A 472 -33.41 -13.39 -13.02
C ARG A 472 -32.08 -13.14 -12.29
N PRO A 473 -31.63 -11.88 -12.18
CA PRO A 473 -30.44 -11.55 -11.41
C PRO A 473 -30.66 -11.78 -9.91
N SER A 474 -29.61 -12.17 -9.19
CA SER A 474 -29.63 -12.37 -7.74
C SER A 474 -28.81 -11.28 -7.03
N PRO A 475 -29.32 -10.05 -6.92
CA PRO A 475 -28.56 -8.97 -6.30
C PRO A 475 -28.20 -9.33 -4.84
N VAL A 476 -26.99 -8.95 -4.44
CA VAL A 476 -26.52 -9.00 -3.05
C VAL A 476 -27.37 -8.08 -2.16
N PRO A 477 -27.49 -8.36 -0.85
CA PRO A 477 -28.07 -7.42 0.11
C PRO A 477 -27.59 -5.98 -0.09
N GLU A 478 -28.53 -5.05 -0.25
CA GLU A 478 -28.24 -3.63 -0.51
C GLU A 478 -27.32 -3.00 0.54
N ILE A 479 -27.44 -3.44 1.80
CA ILE A 479 -26.60 -2.98 2.90
C ILE A 479 -25.13 -3.31 2.64
N LEU A 480 -24.84 -4.51 2.12
CA LEU A 480 -23.48 -4.95 1.84
C LEU A 480 -22.88 -4.18 0.67
N THR A 481 -23.65 -3.97 -0.41
CA THR A 481 -23.18 -3.21 -1.57
C THR A 481 -22.98 -1.72 -1.24
N LEU A 482 -23.86 -1.13 -0.45
CA LEU A 482 -23.76 0.27 -0.01
C LEU A 482 -22.59 0.48 0.96
N LEU A 483 -22.52 -0.28 2.06
CA LEU A 483 -21.43 -0.15 3.03
C LEU A 483 -20.08 -0.53 2.41
N GLY A 484 -20.05 -1.62 1.66
CA GLY A 484 -18.86 -2.04 0.90
C GLY A 484 -18.43 -0.98 -0.10
N GLY A 485 -19.36 -0.38 -0.83
CA GLY A 485 -19.10 0.72 -1.76
C GLY A 485 -18.53 1.96 -1.08
N ILE A 486 -19.05 2.35 0.08
CA ILE A 486 -18.52 3.48 0.87
C ILE A 486 -17.09 3.18 1.35
N ILE A 487 -16.85 1.98 1.87
CA ILE A 487 -15.50 1.56 2.33
C ILE A 487 -14.53 1.54 1.14
N ALA A 488 -14.94 0.98 0.00
CA ALA A 488 -14.14 0.90 -1.22
C ALA A 488 -13.79 2.30 -1.75
N LEU A 489 -14.78 3.20 -1.82
CA LEU A 489 -14.59 4.59 -2.24
C LEU A 489 -13.69 5.36 -1.27
N GLY A 490 -13.92 5.22 0.04
CA GLY A 490 -13.10 5.82 1.08
C GLY A 490 -11.65 5.35 1.00
N GLY A 491 -11.44 4.04 0.81
CA GLY A 491 -10.12 3.44 0.60
C GLY A 491 -9.43 3.94 -0.68
N ALA A 492 -10.17 4.01 -1.79
CA ALA A 492 -9.69 4.53 -3.07
C ALA A 492 -9.24 5.99 -2.97
N ILE A 493 -10.06 6.86 -2.39
CA ILE A 493 -9.78 8.29 -2.21
C ILE A 493 -8.63 8.48 -1.23
N TRP A 494 -8.70 7.88 -0.04
CA TRP A 494 -7.68 8.04 0.98
C TRP A 494 -6.33 7.48 0.52
N GLY A 495 -6.31 6.23 0.04
CA GLY A 495 -5.12 5.55 -0.45
C GLY A 495 -4.53 6.25 -1.67
N GLY A 496 -5.37 6.70 -2.60
CA GLY A 496 -4.97 7.50 -3.76
C GLY A 496 -4.34 8.82 -3.34
N LEU A 497 -5.06 9.69 -2.63
CA LEU A 497 -4.57 11.02 -2.25
C LEU A 497 -3.30 10.95 -1.40
N THR A 498 -3.28 10.11 -0.37
CA THR A 498 -2.13 10.00 0.53
C THR A 498 -0.96 9.23 -0.10
N GLY A 499 -1.24 8.25 -0.96
CA GLY A 499 -0.25 7.53 -1.75
C GLY A 499 0.42 8.44 -2.78
N PHE A 500 -0.36 9.19 -3.58
CA PHE A 500 0.16 10.13 -4.58
C PHE A 500 1.00 11.22 -3.95
N ARG A 501 0.66 11.72 -2.75
CA ARG A 501 1.51 12.66 -2.01
C ARG A 501 2.91 12.09 -1.76
N ARG A 502 3.02 10.83 -1.30
CA ARG A 502 4.34 10.19 -1.05
C ARG A 502 5.09 9.91 -2.35
N VAL A 503 4.40 9.51 -3.41
CA VAL A 503 5.01 9.32 -4.75
C VAL A 503 5.52 10.66 -5.30
N LYS A 504 4.79 11.75 -5.10
CA LYS A 504 5.19 13.10 -5.51
C LYS A 504 6.49 13.53 -4.83
N ILE A 505 6.63 13.31 -3.52
CA ILE A 505 7.89 13.58 -2.79
C ILE A 505 9.05 12.79 -3.40
N LYS A 506 8.81 11.50 -3.65
CA LYS A 506 9.81 10.63 -4.26
C LYS A 506 10.24 11.12 -5.67
N ARG A 507 9.29 11.57 -6.48
CA ARG A 507 9.57 12.16 -7.81
C ARG A 507 10.36 13.45 -7.70
N TYR A 508 10.15 14.27 -6.66
CA TYR A 508 10.97 15.46 -6.44
C TYR A 508 12.42 15.10 -6.13
N ILE A 509 12.67 14.08 -5.31
CA ILE A 509 14.03 13.56 -5.09
C ILE A 509 14.67 13.13 -6.41
N GLU A 510 13.94 12.41 -7.28
CA GLU A 510 14.46 11.94 -8.57
C GLU A 510 14.70 13.07 -9.60
N ASN A 511 13.96 14.18 -9.51
CA ASN A 511 13.95 15.24 -10.54
C ASN A 511 14.69 16.53 -10.10
N VAL A 512 15.10 16.65 -8.84
CA VAL A 512 15.87 17.79 -8.33
C VAL A 512 17.34 17.38 -8.23
N PRO A 513 18.25 17.98 -9.01
CA PRO A 513 19.67 17.69 -8.90
C PRO A 513 20.22 18.16 -7.54
N THR A 514 21.20 17.44 -7.02
CA THR A 514 21.98 17.90 -5.86
C THR A 514 22.80 19.13 -6.25
N SER A 515 22.67 20.21 -5.48
CA SER A 515 23.47 21.43 -5.60
C SER A 515 24.46 21.53 -4.45
N LEU A 516 25.64 22.09 -4.74
CA LEU A 516 26.61 22.48 -3.72
C LEU A 516 26.20 23.84 -3.11
N SER A 517 26.70 24.15 -1.91
CA SER A 517 26.29 25.31 -1.11
C SER A 517 26.53 26.62 -1.82
N THR A 518 27.62 26.70 -2.58
CA THR A 518 28.02 27.91 -3.31
C THR A 518 27.21 28.09 -4.60
N GLY A 519 26.78 26.99 -5.22
CA GLY A 519 25.96 26.96 -6.44
C GLY A 519 24.45 26.91 -6.19
N LEU A 520 24.01 27.17 -4.95
CA LEU A 520 22.60 27.13 -4.60
C LEU A 520 21.84 28.29 -5.27
N VAL A 521 20.69 27.98 -5.89
CA VAL A 521 19.84 28.96 -6.57
C VAL A 521 18.47 28.99 -5.93
N TYR A 522 17.85 30.17 -5.85
CA TYR A 522 16.51 30.35 -5.30
C TYR A 522 15.49 29.36 -5.88
N GLY A 523 14.76 28.66 -5.00
CA GLY A 523 13.74 27.67 -5.37
C GLY A 523 14.04 26.25 -4.89
N PRO A 524 13.41 25.22 -5.50
CA PRO A 524 13.60 23.81 -5.13
C PRO A 524 15.05 23.35 -5.26
N ALA A 525 15.63 22.89 -4.15
CA ALA A 525 17.02 22.48 -4.05
C ALA A 525 17.18 21.19 -3.25
N GLU A 526 18.22 20.44 -3.61
CA GLU A 526 18.70 19.29 -2.86
C GLU A 526 20.15 19.58 -2.44
N VAL A 527 20.46 19.37 -1.16
CA VAL A 527 21.80 19.59 -0.60
C VAL A 527 22.24 18.32 0.14
N LYS A 528 23.50 17.94 -0.05
CA LYS A 528 24.15 16.83 0.66
C LYS A 528 25.40 17.35 1.36
N GLY A 529 25.56 17.01 2.62
CA GLY A 529 26.70 17.48 3.40
C GLY A 529 26.78 16.86 4.78
N ARG A 530 27.38 17.57 5.73
CA ARG A 530 27.49 17.18 7.13
C ARG A 530 26.96 18.28 8.04
N VAL A 531 26.39 17.90 9.18
CA VAL A 531 25.94 18.86 10.18
C VAL A 531 27.13 19.63 10.76
N ALA A 532 27.04 20.95 10.78
CA ALA A 532 27.93 21.84 11.48
C ALA A 532 27.09 22.75 12.41
N LEU A 533 27.48 22.86 13.66
CA LEU A 533 26.75 23.63 14.67
C LEU A 533 27.36 25.03 14.80
N TYR A 534 26.52 26.04 15.07
CA TYR A 534 27.01 27.38 15.39
C TYR A 534 27.66 27.39 16.78
N GLN A 535 28.69 28.21 16.93
CA GLN A 535 29.33 28.44 18.23
C GLN A 535 28.56 29.50 19.03
N GLY A 536 28.27 29.23 20.30
CA GLY A 536 27.59 30.16 21.21
C GLY A 536 26.40 29.56 21.94
N GLU A 537 25.89 30.25 22.98
CA GLU A 537 24.67 29.86 23.68
C GLU A 537 23.43 30.08 22.80
N GLY A 538 22.47 29.15 22.84
CA GLY A 538 21.20 29.25 22.11
C GLY A 538 21.18 28.65 20.70
N HIS A 539 22.31 28.12 20.22
CA HIS A 539 22.41 27.51 18.88
C HIS A 539 22.53 25.98 18.86
N THR A 540 22.40 25.34 20.02
CA THR A 540 22.43 23.89 20.15
C THR A 540 21.35 23.44 21.13
N VAL A 541 20.68 22.35 20.80
CA VAL A 541 19.77 21.62 21.71
C VAL A 541 20.57 20.52 22.39
N THR A 542 20.30 20.26 23.67
CA THR A 542 20.97 19.17 24.41
C THR A 542 20.07 17.94 24.47
N GLY A 543 20.60 16.78 24.07
CA GLY A 543 19.90 15.50 24.15
C GLY A 543 19.57 15.11 25.61
N PRO A 544 18.31 14.81 25.96
CA PRO A 544 17.89 14.59 27.34
C PRO A 544 18.43 13.29 27.97
N LEU A 545 18.74 12.27 27.16
CA LEU A 545 19.34 11.01 27.60
C LEU A 545 20.83 10.95 27.29
N SER A 546 21.25 11.42 26.11
CA SER A 546 22.64 11.37 25.66
C SER A 546 23.52 12.47 26.25
N GLY A 547 22.94 13.63 26.59
CA GLY A 547 23.69 14.86 26.89
C GLY A 547 24.42 15.47 25.69
N ALA A 548 24.22 14.94 24.47
CA ALA A 548 24.91 15.40 23.28
C ALA A 548 24.40 16.78 22.82
N LYS A 549 25.30 17.60 22.25
CA LYS A 549 24.93 18.84 21.57
C LYS A 549 24.45 18.51 20.16
N CYS A 550 23.23 18.92 19.85
CA CYS A 550 22.51 18.52 18.65
C CYS A 550 21.83 19.75 18.01
N CYS A 551 21.53 19.69 16.71
CA CYS A 551 20.67 20.69 16.06
C CYS A 551 19.18 20.30 16.06
N HIS A 552 18.89 19.01 16.24
CA HIS A 552 17.54 18.47 16.32
C HIS A 552 17.49 17.33 17.33
N VAL A 553 16.46 17.31 18.17
CA VAL A 553 16.18 16.21 19.10
C VAL A 553 14.69 15.90 19.08
N ARG A 554 14.35 14.62 18.90
CA ARG A 554 13.01 14.09 19.15
C ARG A 554 13.08 13.09 20.30
N TYR A 555 12.31 13.38 21.35
CA TYR A 555 12.25 12.55 22.54
C TYR A 555 10.88 11.91 22.68
N LYS A 556 10.85 10.62 23.02
CA LYS A 556 9.62 9.84 23.19
C LYS A 556 9.73 8.93 24.41
N VAL A 557 8.72 8.96 25.27
CA VAL A 557 8.57 8.03 26.40
C VAL A 557 7.34 7.17 26.19
N THR A 558 7.52 5.85 26.24
CA THR A 558 6.44 4.88 26.20
C THR A 558 6.35 4.10 27.50
N GLU A 559 5.15 3.86 28.00
CA GLU A 559 4.88 3.03 29.17
C GLU A 559 4.08 1.81 28.79
N THR A 560 4.48 0.66 29.32
CA THR A 560 3.76 -0.60 29.17
C THR A 560 2.81 -0.76 30.35
N ARG A 561 1.52 -0.96 30.06
CA ARG A 561 0.44 -1.13 31.04
C ARG A 561 -0.23 -2.49 30.82
N GLY A 562 -0.83 -3.06 31.86
CA GLY A 562 -1.46 -4.38 31.82
C GLY A 562 -0.49 -5.53 32.15
N SER A 563 -1.06 -6.72 32.31
CA SER A 563 -0.34 -7.98 32.58
C SER A 563 -0.83 -9.05 31.58
N GLY A 564 0.01 -10.05 31.29
CA GLY A 564 -0.35 -11.13 30.36
C GLY A 564 -0.67 -10.63 28.95
N ASP A 565 -1.79 -11.10 28.40
CA ASP A 565 -2.24 -10.82 27.03
C ASP A 565 -2.80 -9.41 26.84
N ASP A 566 -3.19 -8.72 27.93
CA ASP A 566 -3.71 -7.35 27.91
C ASP A 566 -2.62 -6.26 27.91
N ARG A 567 -1.37 -6.65 27.71
CA ARG A 567 -0.24 -5.74 27.78
C ARG A 567 -0.22 -4.75 26.62
N LYS A 568 -0.44 -3.46 26.89
CA LYS A 568 -0.44 -2.36 25.90
C LYS A 568 0.67 -1.35 26.17
N THR A 569 1.33 -0.89 25.10
CA THR A 569 2.34 0.18 25.19
C THR A 569 1.73 1.51 24.76
N VAL A 570 1.73 2.49 25.65
CA VAL A 570 1.15 3.84 25.44
C VAL A 570 2.28 4.88 25.44
N THR A 571 2.18 5.91 24.59
CA THR A 571 3.13 7.03 24.62
C THR A 571 2.68 8.03 25.69
N ILE A 572 3.52 8.30 26.69
CA ILE A 572 3.23 9.28 27.75
C ILE A 572 3.68 10.67 27.34
N GLU A 573 4.88 10.75 26.76
CA GLU A 573 5.55 12.00 26.49
C GLU A 573 6.17 11.94 25.10
N HIS A 574 5.97 13.00 24.34
CA HIS A 574 6.55 13.16 23.02
C HIS A 574 6.73 14.65 22.74
N TRP A 575 7.98 15.06 22.54
CA TRP A 575 8.30 16.42 22.14
C TRP A 575 9.45 16.42 21.14
N THR A 576 9.62 17.53 20.45
CA THR A 576 10.67 17.75 19.47
C THR A 576 11.18 19.17 19.65
N ASP A 577 12.50 19.32 19.65
CA ASP A 577 13.17 20.61 19.74
C ASP A 577 14.26 20.69 18.66
N GLN A 578 14.43 21.86 18.07
CA GLN A 578 15.28 22.03 16.90
C GLN A 578 15.68 23.49 16.72
N VAL A 579 16.92 23.69 16.25
CA VAL A 579 17.54 25.00 16.06
C VAL A 579 18.19 25.08 14.67
N PRO A 580 18.29 26.28 14.07
CA PRO A 580 19.02 26.47 12.83
C PRO A 580 20.48 26.01 12.94
N PHE A 581 21.00 25.41 11.87
CA PHE A 581 22.35 24.86 11.82
C PHE A 581 22.97 25.04 10.43
N LEU A 582 24.23 24.68 10.27
CA LEU A 582 24.94 24.74 9.00
C LEU A 582 25.06 23.33 8.39
N CYS A 583 24.84 23.21 7.09
CA CYS A 583 25.22 22.03 6.32
C CYS A 583 26.53 22.32 5.62
N ARG A 584 27.59 21.58 5.98
CA ARG A 584 28.93 21.66 5.40
C ARG A 584 29.05 20.69 4.24
N ASP A 585 29.39 21.18 3.05
CA ASP A 585 29.71 20.33 1.91
C ASP A 585 31.16 20.55 1.44
N ALA A 586 31.48 20.14 0.21
CA ALA A 586 32.83 20.24 -0.35
C ALA A 586 33.24 21.68 -0.69
N GLU A 587 32.28 22.60 -0.89
CA GLU A 587 32.55 23.97 -1.32
C GLU A 587 32.31 25.00 -0.22
N GLY A 588 31.51 24.68 0.79
CA GLY A 588 31.29 25.61 1.89
C GLY A 588 30.22 25.17 2.89
N TYR A 589 29.48 26.17 3.38
CA TYR A 589 28.45 26.02 4.39
C TYR A 589 27.18 26.68 3.89
N ILE A 590 26.04 26.03 4.11
CA ILE A 590 24.72 26.61 3.89
C ILE A 590 23.90 26.56 5.16
N ARG A 591 23.21 27.66 5.47
CA ARG A 591 22.31 27.73 6.63
C ARG A 591 21.05 26.90 6.35
N VAL A 592 20.63 26.13 7.35
CA VAL A 592 19.44 25.27 7.30
C VAL A 592 18.54 25.62 8.47
N VAL A 593 17.30 25.95 8.18
CA VAL A 593 16.26 26.24 9.18
C VAL A 593 15.33 25.03 9.24
N PRO A 594 15.41 24.16 10.26
CA PRO A 594 14.66 22.88 10.28
C PRO A 594 13.16 23.02 10.58
N GLU A 595 12.68 24.22 10.85
CA GLU A 595 11.26 24.47 11.09
C GLU A 595 10.43 24.12 9.83
N GLY A 596 9.37 23.33 10.00
CA GLY A 596 8.55 22.83 8.89
C GLY A 596 9.08 21.55 8.20
N ALA A 597 10.31 21.11 8.46
CA ALA A 597 10.86 19.91 7.84
C ALA A 597 10.33 18.58 8.44
N GLU A 598 10.11 17.57 7.59
CA GLU A 598 10.00 16.16 8.00
C GLU A 598 11.42 15.65 8.33
N VAL A 599 11.84 15.79 9.59
CA VAL A 599 13.17 15.34 10.05
C VAL A 599 13.18 13.84 10.33
N GLN A 600 14.05 13.12 9.63
CA GLN A 600 14.30 11.69 9.76
C GLN A 600 15.67 11.45 10.40
N ALA A 601 15.71 11.49 11.73
CA ALA A 601 16.87 11.08 12.53
C ALA A 601 16.74 9.61 12.97
N ARG A 602 17.87 8.88 13.02
CA ARG A 602 17.98 7.52 13.57
C ARG A 602 17.88 7.56 15.10
N LEU A 603 17.53 6.41 15.65
CA LEU A 603 17.48 6.22 17.10
C LEU A 603 18.90 6.22 17.64
N ALA A 604 19.22 7.20 18.47
CA ALA A 604 20.55 7.34 19.06
C ALA A 604 20.64 6.62 20.41
N VAL A 605 19.68 6.86 21.30
CA VAL A 605 19.65 6.27 22.65
C VAL A 605 18.30 5.62 22.91
N ARG A 606 18.33 4.42 23.48
CA ARG A 606 17.16 3.73 24.04
C ARG A 606 17.48 3.32 25.47
N ARG A 607 16.69 3.81 26.42
CA ARG A 607 16.80 3.44 27.84
C ARG A 607 15.49 2.84 28.31
N THR A 608 15.53 1.76 29.07
CA THR A 608 14.33 1.20 29.72
C THR A 608 14.53 1.29 31.22
N SER A 609 13.52 1.80 31.94
CA SER A 609 13.50 1.86 33.40
C SER A 609 12.10 1.52 33.88
N GLY A 610 11.98 0.45 34.67
CA GLY A 610 10.69 -0.12 35.08
C GLY A 610 9.81 -0.50 33.88
N ASN A 611 8.57 0.00 33.87
CA ASN A 611 7.60 -0.21 32.79
C ASN A 611 7.74 0.82 31.65
N ARG A 612 8.70 1.75 31.73
CA ARG A 612 8.90 2.84 30.76
C ARG A 612 10.12 2.59 29.88
N THR A 613 9.99 2.96 28.61
CA THR A 613 11.08 3.01 27.64
C THR A 613 11.17 4.41 27.04
N TYR A 614 12.37 4.94 27.10
CA TYR A 614 12.78 6.27 26.66
C TYR A 614 13.54 6.13 25.34
N TYR A 615 13.20 6.95 24.37
CA TYR A 615 13.81 6.97 23.05
C TYR A 615 14.26 8.39 22.74
N GLU A 616 15.51 8.51 22.28
CA GLU A 616 16.07 9.76 21.79
C GLU A 616 16.56 9.56 20.36
N TYR A 617 16.08 10.44 19.47
CA TYR A 617 16.53 10.57 18.09
C TYR A 617 17.14 11.96 17.98
N HIS A 618 18.33 12.09 17.41
CA HIS A 618 18.97 13.40 17.29
C HIS A 618 19.83 13.51 16.05
N LEU A 619 20.16 14.76 15.68
CA LEU A 619 21.16 15.10 14.68
C LEU A 619 22.33 15.82 15.40
N MET A 620 23.50 15.19 15.43
CA MET A 620 24.70 15.72 16.09
C MET A 620 25.70 16.29 15.08
N GLU A 621 26.71 16.99 15.59
CA GLU A 621 27.81 17.52 14.78
C GLU A 621 28.52 16.43 13.97
N ASP A 622 28.89 16.77 12.74
CA ASP A 622 29.58 15.92 11.75
C ASP A 622 28.80 14.69 11.23
N GLU A 623 27.50 14.58 11.52
CA GLU A 623 26.65 13.56 10.89
C GLU A 623 26.36 13.85 9.42
N GLU A 624 26.34 12.80 8.61
CA GLU A 624 25.94 12.89 7.20
C GLU A 624 24.48 13.31 7.07
N LEU A 625 24.24 14.22 6.12
CA LEU A 625 22.97 14.88 5.99
C LEU A 625 22.52 14.93 4.53
N TYR A 626 21.26 14.56 4.33
CA TYR A 626 20.52 14.74 3.11
C TYR A 626 19.38 15.73 3.35
N ILE A 627 19.32 16.80 2.55
CA ILE A 627 18.28 17.81 2.64
C ILE A 627 17.61 17.97 1.28
N LEU A 628 16.28 17.90 1.27
CA LEU A 628 15.45 18.34 0.16
C LEU A 628 14.59 19.49 0.66
N GLY A 629 14.74 20.68 0.10
CA GLY A 629 14.03 21.87 0.59
C GLY A 629 13.99 23.01 -0.41
N SER A 630 13.58 24.19 0.05
CA SER A 630 13.62 25.40 -0.78
C SER A 630 14.77 26.28 -0.36
N ALA A 631 15.60 26.67 -1.32
CA ALA A 631 16.54 27.76 -1.16
C ALA A 631 15.77 29.09 -1.17
N VAL A 632 15.81 29.81 -0.07
CA VAL A 632 15.16 31.11 0.13
C VAL A 632 16.18 32.13 0.62
N VAL A 633 15.86 33.41 0.46
CA VAL A 633 16.73 34.49 0.94
C VAL A 633 16.63 34.55 2.46
N GLU A 634 17.79 34.61 3.12
CA GLU A 634 17.86 34.76 4.57
C GLU A 634 17.18 36.07 5.02
N PRO A 635 16.20 36.03 5.94
CA PRO A 635 15.41 37.22 6.32
C PRO A 635 16.21 38.31 7.03
N ILE A 636 17.29 37.94 7.72
CA ILE A 636 18.02 38.85 8.63
C ILE A 636 19.07 39.65 7.86
N GLU A 637 19.92 38.96 7.11
CA GLU A 637 21.02 39.60 6.37
C GLU A 637 20.63 39.91 4.92
N GLY A 638 19.71 39.15 4.31
CA GLY A 638 19.22 39.39 2.95
C GLY A 638 20.25 39.17 1.82
N GLU A 639 21.48 38.80 2.16
CA GLU A 639 22.62 38.67 1.23
C GLU A 639 22.94 37.21 0.89
N THR A 640 22.49 36.25 1.71
CA THR A 640 22.74 34.81 1.50
C THR A 640 21.44 34.03 1.32
N LEU A 641 21.56 32.82 0.75
CA LEU A 641 20.48 31.86 0.71
C LEU A 641 20.55 30.94 1.93
N GLU A 642 19.38 30.47 2.37
CA GLU A 642 19.24 29.40 3.35
C GLU A 642 18.27 28.34 2.82
N VAL A 643 18.37 27.13 3.35
CA VAL A 643 17.41 26.06 3.06
C VAL A 643 16.33 26.04 4.16
N ALA A 644 15.10 26.35 3.79
CA ALA A 644 13.96 26.44 4.70
C ALA A 644 12.64 26.00 4.05
N ASP A 645 11.54 26.05 4.80
CA ASP A 645 10.17 25.88 4.29
C ASP A 645 9.74 27.11 3.48
N GLY A 646 10.23 27.19 2.24
CA GLY A 646 10.08 28.37 1.37
C GLY A 646 8.69 28.60 0.78
N ASN A 647 7.63 28.05 1.38
CA ASN A 647 6.22 28.18 0.96
C ASN A 647 6.02 27.98 -0.57
N ASN A 648 6.78 27.05 -1.16
CA ASN A 648 6.95 26.86 -2.61
C ASN A 648 5.87 25.92 -3.18
N ASP A 649 4.60 26.32 -3.17
CA ASP A 649 3.46 25.51 -3.68
C ASP A 649 3.39 24.08 -3.08
N GLY A 650 3.78 23.94 -1.81
CA GLY A 650 3.83 22.64 -1.13
C GLY A 650 4.96 21.72 -1.63
N PHE A 651 6.10 22.29 -2.04
CA PHE A 651 7.35 21.54 -2.21
C PHE A 651 7.77 20.90 -0.86
N PRO A 652 8.17 19.62 -0.85
CA PRO A 652 8.50 18.95 0.41
C PRO A 652 9.77 19.50 1.02
N PHE A 653 9.77 19.59 2.35
CA PHE A 653 10.95 19.88 3.13
C PHE A 653 11.30 18.66 3.98
N VAL A 654 12.41 18.00 3.66
CA VAL A 654 12.88 16.75 4.29
C VAL A 654 14.33 16.92 4.69
N ILE A 655 14.64 16.57 5.92
CA ILE A 655 16.01 16.50 6.46
C ILE A 655 16.22 15.07 6.94
N SER A 656 17.27 14.37 6.48
CA SER A 656 17.53 12.99 6.89
C SER A 656 19.00 12.75 7.15
N ASP A 657 19.28 11.94 8.17
CA ASP A 657 20.61 11.38 8.47
C ASP A 657 20.97 10.14 7.62
N ARG A 658 20.22 9.94 6.52
CA ARG A 658 20.39 8.81 5.61
C ARG A 658 20.77 9.35 4.25
N ASN A 659 21.48 8.51 3.48
CA ASN A 659 21.72 8.83 2.08
C ASN A 659 20.39 8.94 1.29
N GLU A 660 20.44 9.65 0.16
CA GLU A 660 19.30 9.88 -0.73
C GLU A 660 18.52 8.60 -1.03
N HIS A 661 19.22 7.51 -1.36
CA HIS A 661 18.61 6.23 -1.72
C HIS A 661 17.83 5.61 -0.55
N GLU A 662 18.37 5.64 0.67
CA GLU A 662 17.72 5.14 1.88
C GLU A 662 16.52 6.01 2.29
N THR A 663 16.63 7.33 2.15
CA THR A 663 15.53 8.27 2.35
C THR A 663 14.39 7.99 1.37
N MET A 664 14.74 7.81 0.10
CA MET A 664 13.79 7.45 -0.95
C MET A 664 13.11 6.10 -0.65
N LEU A 665 13.86 5.09 -0.22
CA LEU A 665 13.31 3.79 0.21
C LEU A 665 12.33 3.95 1.36
N ALA A 666 12.67 4.74 2.39
CA ALA A 666 11.83 4.93 3.57
C ALA A 666 10.49 5.58 3.23
N ILE A 667 10.51 6.65 2.44
CA ILE A 667 9.32 7.38 1.99
C ILE A 667 8.46 6.51 1.08
N SER A 668 9.10 5.77 0.16
CA SER A 668 8.40 4.97 -0.86
C SER A 668 7.64 3.78 -0.27
N ARG A 669 8.14 3.13 0.79
CA ARG A 669 7.45 1.99 1.41
C ARG A 669 6.05 2.37 1.92
N GLY A 670 5.95 3.49 2.62
CA GLY A 670 4.67 4.00 3.07
C GLY A 670 3.78 4.46 1.90
N GLY A 671 4.38 4.95 0.82
CA GLY A 671 3.65 5.28 -0.42
C GLY A 671 3.03 4.04 -1.08
N LEU A 672 3.81 2.97 -1.24
CA LEU A 672 3.37 1.70 -1.84
C LEU A 672 2.18 1.09 -1.10
N VAL A 673 2.23 1.05 0.23
CA VAL A 673 1.14 0.50 1.05
C VAL A 673 -0.15 1.29 0.82
N ARG A 674 -0.09 2.62 0.87
CA ARG A 674 -1.26 3.50 0.68
C ARG A 674 -1.83 3.40 -0.73
N MET A 675 -0.95 3.32 -1.74
CA MET A 675 -1.36 3.07 -3.13
C MET A 675 -2.01 1.70 -3.30
N GLY A 676 -1.49 0.67 -2.65
CA GLY A 676 -2.10 -0.67 -2.64
C GLY A 676 -3.52 -0.63 -2.09
N LEU A 677 -3.75 0.06 -0.97
CA LEU A 677 -5.10 0.26 -0.43
C LEU A 677 -6.01 1.03 -1.38
N GLY A 678 -5.49 2.09 -2.02
CA GLY A 678 -6.24 2.84 -3.02
C GLY A 678 -6.66 1.98 -4.20
N PHE A 679 -5.74 1.15 -4.67
CA PHE A 679 -5.97 0.20 -5.75
C PHE A 679 -7.01 -0.87 -5.39
N ILE A 680 -6.89 -1.49 -4.21
CA ILE A 680 -7.88 -2.45 -3.71
C ILE A 680 -9.27 -1.81 -3.67
N GLY A 681 -9.36 -0.56 -3.21
CA GLY A 681 -10.61 0.21 -3.21
C GLY A 681 -11.23 0.34 -4.60
N ILE A 682 -10.44 0.64 -5.63
CA ILE A 682 -10.93 0.75 -7.01
C ILE A 682 -11.43 -0.60 -7.53
N VAL A 683 -10.64 -1.66 -7.36
CA VAL A 683 -11.02 -3.00 -7.83
C VAL A 683 -12.25 -3.52 -7.09
N MET A 684 -12.34 -3.27 -5.78
CA MET A 684 -13.51 -3.59 -4.97
C MET A 684 -14.75 -2.83 -5.46
N LEU A 685 -14.63 -1.55 -5.82
CA LEU A 685 -15.72 -0.75 -6.40
C LEU A 685 -16.26 -1.35 -7.69
N VAL A 686 -15.37 -1.75 -8.60
CA VAL A 686 -15.77 -2.36 -9.89
C VAL A 686 -16.39 -3.75 -9.67
N THR A 687 -15.82 -4.55 -8.76
CA THR A 687 -16.36 -5.87 -8.44
C THR A 687 -17.75 -5.73 -7.80
N LEU A 688 -17.92 -4.81 -6.85
CA LEU A 688 -19.21 -4.52 -6.21
C LEU A 688 -20.23 -3.93 -7.18
N PHE A 689 -19.80 -3.20 -8.20
CA PHE A 689 -20.70 -2.71 -9.25
C PHE A 689 -21.34 -3.88 -10.02
N PHE A 690 -20.55 -4.85 -10.50
CA PHE A 690 -21.09 -6.05 -11.16
C PHE A 690 -21.90 -6.95 -10.21
N THR A 691 -21.55 -6.91 -8.93
CA THR A 691 -22.28 -7.60 -7.87
C THR A 691 -23.66 -6.97 -7.64
N SER A 692 -23.74 -5.64 -7.69
CA SER A 692 -25.00 -4.90 -7.51
C SER A 692 -25.99 -5.14 -8.65
N THR A 693 -25.51 -5.47 -9.85
CA THR A 693 -26.39 -5.86 -10.97
C THR A 693 -26.86 -7.31 -10.88
N GLY A 694 -26.31 -8.11 -9.96
CA GLY A 694 -26.73 -9.50 -9.69
C GLY A 694 -26.41 -10.49 -10.81
N SER A 695 -25.50 -10.15 -11.73
CA SER A 695 -25.17 -10.92 -12.94
C SER A 695 -24.16 -12.05 -12.69
N TYR A 696 -23.11 -11.81 -11.88
CA TYR A 696 -22.00 -12.73 -11.58
C TYR A 696 -21.51 -13.57 -12.76
N SER A 697 -21.54 -12.97 -13.94
CA SER A 697 -21.21 -13.64 -15.18
C SER A 697 -19.69 -13.83 -15.29
N PRO A 698 -19.21 -14.84 -16.05
CA PRO A 698 -17.79 -14.96 -16.34
C PRO A 698 -17.22 -13.69 -16.98
N SER A 699 -18.02 -13.01 -17.81
CA SER A 699 -17.67 -11.71 -18.37
C SER A 699 -17.42 -10.62 -17.33
N ASP A 700 -18.13 -10.61 -16.20
CA ASP A 700 -17.94 -9.60 -15.15
C ASP A 700 -16.54 -9.70 -14.53
N PHE A 701 -16.06 -10.92 -14.27
CA PHE A 701 -14.70 -11.15 -13.78
C PHE A 701 -13.63 -10.83 -14.83
N LEU A 702 -13.87 -11.15 -16.11
CA LEU A 702 -12.97 -10.81 -17.20
C LEU A 702 -12.86 -9.29 -17.40
N LEU A 703 -13.96 -8.56 -17.29
CA LEU A 703 -13.97 -7.09 -17.34
C LEU A 703 -13.30 -6.48 -16.10
N ALA A 704 -13.58 -7.02 -14.91
CA ALA A 704 -12.91 -6.61 -13.69
C ALA A 704 -11.39 -6.80 -13.76
N ALA A 705 -10.89 -7.83 -14.47
CA ALA A 705 -9.46 -8.04 -14.70
C ALA A 705 -8.79 -6.87 -15.44
N LEU A 706 -9.52 -6.14 -16.29
CA LEU A 706 -8.99 -5.01 -17.06
C LEU A 706 -8.83 -3.72 -16.23
N THR A 707 -9.40 -3.68 -15.03
CA THR A 707 -9.30 -2.52 -14.13
C THR A 707 -7.85 -2.27 -13.72
N ALA A 708 -7.10 -3.34 -13.43
CA ALA A 708 -5.73 -3.21 -12.95
C ALA A 708 -4.77 -2.60 -13.98
N PRO A 709 -4.74 -3.12 -15.23
CA PRO A 709 -3.97 -2.50 -16.30
C PRO A 709 -4.42 -1.07 -16.60
N ALA A 710 -5.73 -0.79 -16.58
CA ALA A 710 -6.25 0.54 -16.83
C ALA A 710 -5.75 1.55 -15.77
N CYS A 711 -5.80 1.19 -14.48
CA CYS A 711 -5.25 2.00 -13.40
C CYS A 711 -3.73 2.21 -13.54
N LEU A 712 -2.99 1.17 -13.91
CA LEU A 712 -1.55 1.26 -14.16
C LEU A 712 -1.24 2.25 -15.28
N VAL A 713 -1.92 2.12 -16.42
CA VAL A 713 -1.71 3.01 -17.57
C VAL A 713 -2.07 4.44 -17.18
N LEU A 714 -3.28 4.66 -16.64
CA LEU A 714 -3.76 5.99 -16.27
C LEU A 714 -2.84 6.68 -15.26
N SER A 715 -2.44 5.98 -14.19
CA SER A 715 -1.53 6.54 -13.18
C SER A 715 -0.15 6.87 -13.75
N THR A 716 0.36 6.05 -14.67
CA THR A 716 1.64 6.29 -15.35
C THR A 716 1.60 7.58 -16.17
N PHE A 717 0.57 7.74 -17.00
CA PHE A 717 0.39 8.95 -17.82
C PHE A 717 0.24 10.21 -16.96
N ILE A 718 -0.54 10.15 -15.87
CA ILE A 718 -0.72 11.28 -14.94
C ILE A 718 0.63 11.69 -14.30
N LEU A 719 1.42 10.71 -13.84
CA LEU A 719 2.71 10.99 -13.22
C LEU A 719 3.70 11.60 -14.22
N MET A 720 3.81 11.03 -15.42
CA MET A 720 4.69 11.55 -16.47
C MET A 720 4.31 12.98 -16.88
N PHE A 721 3.00 13.26 -17.02
CA PHE A 721 2.54 14.61 -17.33
C PHE A 721 2.95 15.61 -16.24
N ASN A 722 2.76 15.27 -14.97
CA ASN A 722 3.13 16.12 -13.84
C ASN A 722 4.65 16.34 -13.75
N ASP A 723 5.46 15.32 -14.06
CA ASP A 723 6.92 15.44 -14.13
C ASP A 723 7.36 16.44 -15.21
N LEU A 724 6.76 16.36 -16.42
CA LEU A 724 7.05 17.31 -17.50
C LEU A 724 6.64 18.74 -17.14
N VAL A 725 5.49 18.93 -16.48
CA VAL A 725 5.05 20.24 -15.98
C VAL A 725 6.03 20.79 -14.94
N PHE A 726 6.50 19.95 -14.02
CA PHE A 726 7.48 20.34 -13.01
C PHE A 726 8.80 20.79 -13.64
N LEU A 727 9.36 20.00 -14.56
CA LEU A 727 10.60 20.33 -15.26
C LEU A 727 10.46 21.63 -16.07
N ARG A 728 9.35 21.82 -16.78
CA ARG A 728 9.06 23.07 -17.50
C ARG A 728 9.01 24.27 -16.57
N ASN A 729 8.36 24.14 -15.41
CA ASN A 729 8.26 25.21 -14.43
C ASN A 729 9.63 25.51 -13.79
N ARG A 730 10.49 24.49 -13.62
CA ARG A 730 11.86 24.67 -13.15
C ARG A 730 12.68 25.51 -14.13
N VAL A 731 12.62 25.21 -15.44
CA VAL A 731 13.28 26.04 -16.48
C VAL A 731 12.81 27.49 -16.41
N LYS A 732 11.49 27.72 -16.28
CA LYS A 732 10.93 29.08 -16.15
C LYS A 732 11.42 29.81 -14.90
N ARG A 733 11.54 29.11 -13.76
CA ARG A 733 12.06 29.69 -12.51
C ARG A 733 13.53 30.05 -12.64
N ALA A 734 14.35 29.13 -13.19
CA ALA A 734 15.76 29.40 -13.43
C ALA A 734 15.97 30.60 -14.36
N HIS A 735 15.15 30.71 -15.41
CA HIS A 735 15.13 31.89 -16.30
C HIS A 735 14.83 33.18 -15.54
N ALA A 736 13.77 33.19 -14.73
CA ALA A 736 13.39 34.35 -13.93
C ALA A 736 14.48 34.75 -12.91
N ASN A 737 15.19 33.79 -12.32
CA ASN A 737 16.30 34.06 -11.41
C ASN A 737 17.44 34.81 -12.13
N ILE A 738 17.79 34.40 -13.36
CA ILE A 738 18.78 35.10 -14.18
C ILE A 738 18.32 36.53 -14.49
N GLU A 739 17.04 36.73 -14.85
CA GLU A 739 16.51 38.07 -15.09
C GLU A 739 16.64 38.99 -13.86
N VAL A 740 16.41 38.45 -12.66
CA VAL A 740 16.59 39.19 -11.41
C VAL A 740 18.06 39.55 -11.21
N ALA A 741 19.00 38.63 -11.45
CA ALA A 741 20.43 38.91 -11.36
C ALA A 741 20.88 39.97 -12.37
N LEU A 742 20.38 39.92 -13.61
CA LEU A 742 20.63 40.95 -14.62
C LEU A 742 20.03 42.32 -14.23
N LYS A 743 18.88 42.34 -13.53
CA LYS A 743 18.32 43.57 -12.97
C LYS A 743 19.18 44.14 -11.85
N LYS A 744 19.68 43.30 -10.92
CA LYS A 744 20.66 43.71 -9.90
C LYS A 744 21.90 44.32 -10.57
N ARG A 745 22.36 43.74 -11.68
CA ARG A 745 23.48 44.28 -12.46
C ARG A 745 23.16 45.66 -13.05
N MET A 746 21.97 45.83 -13.60
CA MET A 746 21.50 47.13 -14.12
C MET A 746 21.50 48.22 -13.03
N ASP A 747 21.14 47.89 -11.80
CA ASP A 747 21.12 48.83 -10.67
C ASP A 747 22.52 49.34 -10.28
N LEU A 748 23.58 48.59 -10.60
CA LEU A 748 24.97 48.98 -10.34
C LEU A 748 25.57 49.88 -11.45
N ILE A 749 24.99 49.88 -12.65
CA ILE A 749 25.52 50.61 -13.82
C ILE A 749 25.62 52.12 -13.60
N PRO A 750 24.65 52.83 -12.98
CA PRO A 750 24.77 54.28 -12.75
C PRO A 750 25.97 54.65 -11.88
N ASN A 751 26.27 53.82 -10.87
CA ASN A 751 27.44 54.00 -10.00
C ASN A 751 28.73 53.70 -10.76
N LEU A 752 28.73 52.68 -11.62
CA LEU A 752 29.85 52.41 -12.51
C LEU A 752 30.11 53.57 -13.48
N GLU A 753 29.05 54.13 -14.07
CA GLU A 753 29.11 55.26 -15.00
C GLU A 753 29.64 56.53 -14.33
N SER A 754 29.26 56.79 -13.06
CA SER A 754 29.73 57.97 -12.33
C SER A 754 31.24 57.89 -12.01
N ILE A 755 31.73 56.71 -11.59
CA ILE A 755 33.16 56.48 -11.35
C ILE A 755 33.95 56.54 -12.66
N ALA A 756 33.48 55.88 -13.72
CA ALA A 756 34.12 55.92 -15.03
C ALA A 756 34.18 57.34 -15.61
N LYS A 757 33.16 58.17 -15.37
CA LYS A 757 33.19 59.59 -15.77
C LYS A 757 34.16 60.44 -14.96
N THR A 758 34.47 60.06 -13.73
CA THR A 758 35.36 60.86 -12.87
C THR A 758 36.83 60.51 -13.09
N TYR A 759 37.14 59.21 -13.24
CA TYR A 759 38.52 58.73 -13.26
C TYR A 759 38.97 58.17 -14.63
N LEU A 760 38.04 57.86 -15.54
CA LEU A 760 38.30 57.20 -16.83
C LEU A 760 37.69 58.00 -18.00
N GLU A 761 37.77 59.34 -17.96
CA GLU A 761 37.19 60.23 -18.99
C GLU A 761 37.73 59.96 -20.40
N HIS A 762 38.99 59.54 -20.51
CA HIS A 762 39.65 59.29 -21.79
C HIS A 762 39.39 57.88 -22.35
N GLU A 763 38.74 57.00 -21.59
CA GLU A 763 38.45 55.61 -21.99
C GLU A 763 37.15 55.51 -22.78
N ARG A 764 37.14 56.09 -23.98
CA ARG A 764 35.95 56.14 -24.87
C ARG A 764 35.30 54.79 -25.11
N GLN A 765 36.11 53.73 -25.19
CA GLN A 765 35.59 52.40 -25.47
C GLN A 765 34.85 51.81 -24.25
N LEU A 766 35.34 52.03 -23.02
CA LEU A 766 34.62 51.65 -21.81
C LEU A 766 33.24 52.33 -21.72
N HIS A 767 33.18 53.64 -22.01
CA HIS A 767 31.91 54.38 -22.02
C HIS A 767 30.92 53.84 -23.06
N ARG A 768 31.39 53.38 -24.23
CA ARG A 768 30.54 52.72 -25.24
C ARG A 768 30.05 51.36 -24.77
N ASP A 769 30.94 50.57 -24.18
CA ASP A 769 30.62 49.22 -23.71
C ASP A 769 29.56 49.31 -22.59
N ILE A 770 29.71 50.24 -21.62
CA ILE A 770 28.72 50.54 -20.58
C ILE A 770 27.39 51.02 -21.18
N ALA A 771 27.43 51.94 -22.15
CA ALA A 771 26.21 52.43 -22.81
C ALA A 771 25.47 51.33 -23.56
N SER A 772 26.20 50.41 -24.20
CA SER A 772 25.64 49.25 -24.90
C SER A 772 25.00 48.25 -23.92
N LEU A 773 25.69 47.93 -22.83
CA LEU A 773 25.21 47.05 -21.77
C LEU A 773 23.93 47.60 -21.15
N ARG A 774 23.90 48.91 -20.86
CA ARG A 774 22.70 49.61 -20.37
C ARG A 774 21.53 49.54 -21.36
N GLY A 775 21.82 49.61 -22.66
CA GLY A 775 20.81 49.49 -23.72
C GLY A 775 20.16 48.11 -23.72
N ILE A 776 20.97 47.06 -23.60
CA ILE A 776 20.51 45.66 -23.55
C ILE A 776 19.70 45.40 -22.27
N LEU A 777 20.22 45.81 -21.11
CA LEU A 777 19.59 45.55 -19.81
C LEU A 777 18.32 46.37 -19.54
N LYS A 778 17.97 47.33 -20.41
CA LYS A 778 16.75 48.14 -20.29
C LYS A 778 15.47 47.34 -20.62
N GLU A 779 15.59 46.20 -21.28
CA GLU A 779 14.47 45.33 -21.60
C GLU A 779 13.83 44.76 -20.33
N ARG A 780 12.51 44.49 -20.38
CA ARG A 780 11.76 43.98 -19.22
C ARG A 780 11.72 42.45 -19.16
N ASP A 781 11.63 41.81 -20.33
CA ASP A 781 11.57 40.36 -20.53
C ASP A 781 12.70 39.99 -21.49
N PHE A 782 13.63 39.16 -21.03
CA PHE A 782 14.78 38.74 -21.84
C PHE A 782 14.46 37.39 -22.50
N SER A 783 14.68 37.25 -23.80
CA SER A 783 14.79 35.92 -24.43
C SER A 783 16.13 35.27 -24.07
N PRO A 784 16.28 33.94 -24.19
CA PRO A 784 17.57 33.27 -23.98
C PRO A 784 18.71 33.88 -24.80
N GLU A 785 18.44 34.33 -26.04
CA GLU A 785 19.43 35.03 -26.88
C GLU A 785 19.81 36.42 -26.33
N GLN A 786 18.84 37.16 -25.79
CA GLN A 786 19.08 38.45 -25.15
C GLN A 786 19.85 38.30 -23.83
N ILE A 787 19.55 37.25 -23.04
CA ILE A 787 20.33 36.89 -21.85
C ILE A 787 21.79 36.62 -22.25
N ASP A 788 22.02 35.77 -23.24
CA ASP A 788 23.36 35.47 -23.75
C ASP A 788 24.12 36.73 -24.20
N THR A 789 23.41 37.65 -24.87
CA THR A 789 23.98 38.91 -25.36
C THR A 789 24.32 39.85 -24.20
N ALA A 790 23.44 39.95 -23.20
CA ALA A 790 23.66 40.73 -21.98
C ALA A 790 24.88 40.21 -21.21
N ILE A 791 24.96 38.89 -21.03
CA ILE A 791 26.05 38.19 -20.33
C ILE A 791 27.40 38.46 -21.01
N ARG A 792 27.50 38.34 -22.35
CA ARG A 792 28.75 38.62 -23.08
C ARG A 792 29.16 40.09 -23.00
N ALA A 793 28.20 41.01 -23.13
CA ALA A 793 28.47 42.45 -22.99
C ALA A 793 28.93 42.78 -21.57
N ASP A 794 28.36 42.12 -20.57
CA ASP A 794 28.71 42.32 -19.17
C ASP A 794 30.14 41.88 -18.86
N CYS A 795 30.50 40.67 -19.30
CA CYS A 795 31.85 40.14 -19.13
C CYS A 795 32.91 41.06 -19.78
N ALA A 796 32.64 41.55 -20.99
CA ALA A 796 33.52 42.48 -21.70
C ALA A 796 33.73 43.80 -20.92
N VAL A 797 32.66 44.34 -20.30
CA VAL A 797 32.75 45.54 -19.45
C VAL A 797 33.57 45.24 -18.19
N THR A 798 33.31 44.13 -17.50
CA THR A 798 34.03 43.76 -16.27
C THR A 798 35.52 43.54 -16.52
N GLU A 799 35.89 42.80 -17.57
CA GLU A 799 37.29 42.53 -17.93
C GLU A 799 38.06 43.80 -18.26
N ARG A 800 37.44 44.69 -19.05
CA ARG A 800 38.04 45.97 -19.40
C ARG A 800 38.23 46.84 -18.17
N LEU A 801 37.24 46.86 -17.27
CA LEU A 801 37.29 47.65 -16.04
C LEU A 801 38.38 47.13 -15.09
N LEU A 802 38.54 45.81 -14.97
CA LEU A 802 39.63 45.17 -14.21
C LEU A 802 41.00 45.57 -14.76
N ALA A 803 41.19 45.46 -16.09
CA ALA A 803 42.45 45.85 -16.73
C ALA A 803 42.77 47.34 -16.52
N LEU A 804 41.77 48.22 -16.61
CA LEU A 804 41.93 49.64 -16.36
C LEU A 804 42.24 49.94 -14.89
N ARG A 805 41.62 49.25 -13.94
CA ARG A 805 41.92 49.40 -12.51
C ARG A 805 43.40 49.13 -12.20
N GLU A 806 43.99 48.12 -12.83
CA GLU A 806 45.42 47.81 -12.63
C GLU A 806 46.35 48.87 -13.25
N ASN A 807 45.93 49.53 -14.33
CA ASN A 807 46.71 50.59 -14.98
C ASN A 807 46.60 51.96 -14.29
N HIS A 808 45.60 52.16 -13.42
CA HIS A 808 45.32 53.43 -12.74
C HIS A 808 45.42 53.29 -11.21
N PRO A 809 46.57 53.63 -10.60
CA PRO A 809 46.80 53.52 -9.16
C PRO A 809 45.74 54.25 -8.30
N ASP A 810 45.26 55.40 -8.79
CA ASP A 810 44.26 56.22 -8.11
C ASP A 810 42.89 55.52 -8.00
N LEU A 811 42.52 54.73 -9.01
CA LEU A 811 41.31 53.87 -8.97
C LEU A 811 41.51 52.67 -8.05
N LYS A 812 42.73 52.09 -8.05
CA LYS A 812 43.07 50.93 -7.23
C LYS A 812 43.01 51.22 -5.74
N GLY A 813 43.36 52.45 -5.33
CA GLY A 813 43.29 52.89 -3.94
C GLY A 813 41.91 53.41 -3.47
N ASN A 814 40.93 53.52 -4.37
CA ASN A 814 39.62 54.08 -4.03
C ASN A 814 38.69 53.01 -3.44
N THR A 815 38.24 53.22 -2.21
CA THR A 815 37.36 52.29 -1.48
C THR A 815 36.00 52.09 -2.17
N VAL A 816 35.40 53.15 -2.71
CA VAL A 816 34.11 53.08 -3.42
C VAL A 816 34.24 52.26 -4.72
N MET A 817 35.38 52.39 -5.41
CA MET A 817 35.67 51.56 -6.59
C MET A 817 35.89 50.10 -6.20
N GLY A 818 36.62 49.85 -5.11
CA GLY A 818 36.80 48.51 -4.55
C GLY A 818 35.45 47.83 -4.25
N ASP A 819 34.60 48.51 -3.48
CA ASP A 819 33.26 48.01 -3.11
C ASP A 819 32.38 47.75 -4.34
N LEU A 820 32.41 48.64 -5.34
CA LEU A 820 31.66 48.44 -6.57
C LEU A 820 32.18 47.24 -7.35
N MET A 821 33.51 47.11 -7.52
CA MET A 821 34.13 45.97 -8.20
C MET A 821 33.77 44.66 -7.52
N ASP A 822 33.80 44.61 -6.19
CA ASP A 822 33.45 43.40 -5.46
C ASP A 822 31.97 43.05 -5.64
N ARG A 823 31.06 44.03 -5.66
CA ARG A 823 29.64 43.81 -5.97
C ARG A 823 29.44 43.33 -7.42
N LEU A 824 30.17 43.92 -8.37
CA LEU A 824 30.12 43.52 -9.79
C LEU A 824 30.60 42.07 -9.96
N ILE A 825 31.73 41.69 -9.38
CA ILE A 825 32.27 40.32 -9.43
C ILE A 825 31.30 39.34 -8.75
N ARG A 826 30.71 39.71 -7.60
CA ARG A 826 29.70 38.88 -6.92
C ARG A 826 28.49 38.60 -7.82
N VAL A 827 27.94 39.63 -8.46
CA VAL A 827 26.81 39.46 -9.39
C VAL A 827 27.22 38.67 -10.65
N GLU A 828 28.44 38.86 -11.16
CA GLU A 828 28.96 38.08 -12.30
C GLU A 828 29.06 36.59 -11.97
N ASN A 829 29.59 36.25 -10.78
CA ASN A 829 29.63 34.88 -10.29
C ASN A 829 28.23 34.29 -10.06
N GLU A 830 27.30 35.08 -9.50
CA GLU A 830 25.89 34.68 -9.32
C GLU A 830 25.26 34.34 -10.68
N ILE A 831 25.47 35.17 -11.71
CA ILE A 831 24.98 34.94 -13.07
C ILE A 831 25.61 33.68 -13.68
N ALA A 832 26.92 33.47 -13.49
CA ALA A 832 27.62 32.28 -13.99
C ALA A 832 27.00 30.98 -13.44
N LEU A 833 26.77 30.93 -12.12
CA LEU A 833 26.16 29.80 -11.43
C LEU A 833 24.68 29.60 -11.85
N MET A 834 23.91 30.68 -11.95
CA MET A 834 22.51 30.59 -12.40
C MET A 834 22.38 30.12 -13.85
N ARG A 835 23.33 30.47 -14.73
CA ARG A 835 23.38 30.00 -16.11
C ARG A 835 23.59 28.48 -16.16
N GLU A 836 24.54 27.96 -15.39
CA GLU A 836 24.77 26.51 -15.28
C GLU A 836 23.50 25.80 -14.81
N GLY A 837 22.89 26.28 -13.71
CA GLY A 837 21.64 25.72 -13.21
C GLY A 837 20.44 25.82 -14.18
N TYR A 838 20.40 26.86 -15.03
CA TYR A 838 19.41 26.99 -16.11
C TYR A 838 19.65 25.95 -17.21
N ASN A 839 20.89 25.81 -17.68
CA ASN A 839 21.25 24.85 -18.73
C ASN A 839 20.98 23.41 -18.28
N ASP A 840 21.33 23.06 -17.05
CA ASP A 840 21.02 21.75 -16.45
C ASP A 840 19.50 21.50 -16.42
N SER A 841 18.73 22.52 -16.04
CA SER A 841 17.27 22.43 -16.01
C SER A 841 16.67 22.23 -17.41
N VAL A 842 17.23 22.89 -18.43
CA VAL A 842 16.82 22.73 -19.83
C VAL A 842 17.19 21.34 -20.35
N GLU A 843 18.38 20.82 -20.02
CA GLU A 843 18.81 19.48 -20.41
C GLU A 843 17.92 18.39 -19.80
N LEU A 844 17.60 18.49 -18.50
CA LEU A 844 16.67 17.58 -17.84
C LEU A 844 15.27 17.63 -18.47
N TYR A 845 14.77 18.84 -18.75
CA TYR A 845 13.47 19.02 -19.41
C TYR A 845 13.44 18.43 -20.82
N ARG A 846 14.47 18.70 -21.65
CA ARG A 846 14.61 18.15 -23.00
C ARG A 846 14.68 16.64 -22.99
N SER A 847 15.56 16.09 -22.15
CA SER A 847 15.76 14.65 -22.01
C SER A 847 14.45 13.96 -21.58
N GLY A 848 13.73 14.56 -20.63
CA GLY A 848 12.41 14.08 -20.20
C GLY A 848 11.37 14.14 -21.32
N ALA A 849 11.28 15.25 -22.05
CA ALA A 849 10.29 15.44 -23.12
C ALA A 849 10.57 14.60 -24.39
N GLN A 850 11.82 14.17 -24.60
CA GLN A 850 12.23 13.42 -25.80
C GLN A 850 12.33 11.90 -25.58
N ARG A 851 12.27 11.43 -24.32
CA ARG A 851 12.32 10.00 -23.98
C ARG A 851 11.01 9.29 -24.30
N PHE A 852 11.08 8.01 -24.67
CA PHE A 852 9.89 7.16 -24.74
C PHE A 852 9.55 6.58 -23.35
N PRO A 853 8.28 6.66 -22.89
CA PRO A 853 7.08 7.08 -23.63
C PRO A 853 6.67 8.56 -23.50
N GLU A 854 7.36 9.37 -22.70
CA GLU A 854 7.05 10.78 -22.42
C GLU A 854 6.92 11.66 -23.68
N VAL A 855 7.64 11.32 -24.76
CA VAL A 855 7.57 11.99 -26.07
C VAL A 855 6.17 11.97 -26.69
N LEU A 856 5.36 10.95 -26.40
CA LEU A 856 3.98 10.89 -26.86
C LEU A 856 3.16 11.99 -26.17
N LEU A 857 3.27 12.10 -24.85
CA LEU A 857 2.64 13.13 -24.03
C LEU A 857 3.12 14.54 -24.43
N ALA A 858 4.42 14.72 -24.62
CA ALA A 858 5.02 15.99 -24.99
C ALA A 858 4.44 16.50 -26.32
N LYS A 859 4.31 15.61 -27.32
CA LYS A 859 3.72 15.93 -28.63
C LYS A 859 2.22 16.18 -28.55
N THR A 860 1.45 15.35 -27.84
CA THR A 860 -0.02 15.50 -27.76
C THR A 860 -0.45 16.75 -27.02
N PHE A 861 0.29 17.15 -25.98
CA PHE A 861 -0.02 18.34 -25.15
C PHE A 861 0.81 19.59 -25.51
N ALA A 862 1.52 19.56 -26.64
CA ALA A 862 2.31 20.68 -27.16
C ALA A 862 3.33 21.27 -26.17
N PHE A 863 4.06 20.42 -25.45
CA PHE A 863 5.21 20.84 -24.65
C PHE A 863 6.31 21.36 -25.59
N LYS A 864 6.53 22.68 -25.55
CA LYS A 864 7.55 23.35 -26.37
C LYS A 864 8.95 23.06 -25.83
N ASP A 865 9.92 22.98 -26.73
CA ASP A 865 11.34 22.91 -26.39
C ASP A 865 11.81 24.22 -25.73
N ALA A 866 12.90 24.18 -24.96
CA ALA A 866 13.53 25.32 -24.30
C ALA A 866 15.00 25.43 -24.75
N ASP A 867 15.51 26.63 -24.99
CA ASP A 867 16.87 26.83 -25.52
C ASP A 867 17.94 26.93 -24.42
N LEU A 868 19.16 26.49 -24.72
CA LEU A 868 20.33 26.60 -23.83
C LEU A 868 20.99 27.98 -23.97
N LEU A 869 21.58 28.47 -22.89
CA LEU A 869 22.45 29.65 -22.86
C LEU A 869 23.88 29.27 -23.25
N ARG A 870 24.41 29.94 -24.28
CA ARG A 870 25.70 29.62 -24.92
C ARG A 870 26.84 30.53 -24.47
N ALA A 871 26.56 31.64 -23.78
CA ALA A 871 27.62 32.54 -23.31
C ALA A 871 28.54 31.85 -22.29
N GLU A 872 29.85 31.88 -22.50
CA GLU A 872 30.84 31.30 -21.57
C GLU A 872 31.19 32.31 -20.47
N LEU A 873 31.00 31.92 -19.19
CA LEU A 873 31.48 32.64 -18.00
C LEU A 873 32.26 31.71 -17.10
N GLU A 874 33.36 32.19 -16.55
CA GLU A 874 34.13 31.53 -15.49
C GLU A 874 33.84 32.19 -14.13
N VAL A 875 33.74 31.39 -13.07
CA VAL A 875 33.60 31.87 -11.69
C VAL A 875 34.94 32.46 -11.23
N ARG A 876 34.95 33.74 -10.83
CA ARG A 876 36.15 34.46 -10.38
C ARG A 876 36.20 34.54 -8.85
N GLN A 877 37.37 34.38 -8.24
CA GLN A 877 37.49 34.58 -6.79
C GLN A 877 37.37 36.08 -6.44
N VAL A 878 36.46 36.40 -5.52
CA VAL A 878 36.37 37.76 -4.95
C VAL A 878 37.64 37.99 -4.10
N PRO A 879 38.40 39.08 -4.30
CA PRO A 879 39.58 39.37 -3.51
C PRO A 879 39.22 39.45 -2.02
N GLN A 880 39.86 38.63 -1.17
CA GLN A 880 39.71 38.77 0.28
C GLN A 880 40.55 39.95 0.75
N VAL A 881 39.93 40.92 1.41
CA VAL A 881 40.63 42.00 2.08
C VAL A 881 41.26 41.43 3.35
N SER A 882 42.49 40.93 3.25
CA SER A 882 43.30 40.67 4.44
C SER A 882 43.76 42.01 5.01
N MET A 883 43.16 42.46 6.11
CA MET A 883 43.77 43.51 6.90
C MET A 883 45.05 42.91 7.51
N ALA A 884 46.21 43.26 6.95
CA ALA A 884 47.47 43.00 7.61
C ALA A 884 47.49 43.82 8.91
N THR A 885 47.45 43.13 10.04
CA THR A 885 47.63 43.70 11.38
C THR A 885 49.05 44.20 11.61
#